data_AF-A0AAU9XW62-F1
#
_entry.id   AF-A0AAU9XW62-F1
#
_cell.length_a   1.000
_cell.length_b   1.000
_cell.length_c   1.000
_cell.angle_alpha   90.00
_cell.angle_beta   90.00
_cell.angle_gamma   90.00
#
_symmetry.space_group_name_H-M   'P 1'
#
loop_
_entity.id
_entity.type
_entity.pdbx_description
1 polymer ?
#
loop_
_entity_poly.entity_id
_entity_poly.type
_entity_poly.pdbx_seq_one_letter_code
_entity_poly.pdbx_strand_id
1 'polypeptide(L)'
;MLRLVDPNEAKPWQSCAICSDKIFFRTPREFSSHLRQLHCTKEGGSFVCHYGKNGVCPSLPVEGVSDKDYEDHVRKNHTKLEEVKSESRASVTNDESLYPRPRLPPISFPNASSFTVYSSTQNLPAILNDPRLLKRQTDFFTKTWGEDFISQDVPPLTLLPNIPKASFDDYLKKTEFRIKVHQKLKKNSVGGGTTATPGDTGFTAAAVAAAKRQSVDKAASDISLIPKVFLMPNFALEDPEIFNSVLPWSMVTQEPAESTRAVPRNSAKLLQEKLSHYLDITEVNLAHQISLRSEDFFSAMASQDQLQDHVGETVSEIKHLRMKVQKVQEVLCSGFLNVLRLSSLRSKYLSVFEKLKMMATVHQTQPTIQLLLSTSDFVGALDLISTTQEVLQQELAGIQSFRHLGSQLAELERVIERMMEADFVEFATANLTRTSEDDMESEGLVDEDRLVSVLFGLLRKHKLHFLHLYRDEAYATIKSTVRQTVQDIVTDSKENEEESPSITDTMRGLDFLQWMNMLKEVFNASLCVLRRMKVLHQSIVRVLMIAAGGVTTHFDPDDLESFGIPESDFLQPVCSGVDILISTTDCKKLTQESKELLCAGCEMAQLRCAKLINVRGKAGYLDSLSSAEFVRLTRMVEDFVMDCEKICGRQSHSLRATLLSQAKKFVERFHEERKNKLSLILDNERWKQADVPTELQSLVDSLVDGVYPRGKEPNFSIGPTATNDSKPSPVLFVNGEKFAVVGTVLLLVNMLVDYCQCVDDTPMLVTDIMNKLFETLKMFNSRTCQLVLGAGALQLVGLKTITAKHLALAARCLEVVTIHIPVFKAHFEERLPPKQYVLLSQFDQILKDYNNHRQELFSKIVNLMEELFKNIFSKWEVKAPMPSQAMRGAVKQITKLHESVSLVLPEAQVEAIFRDIKRAFKESLAHKLDKLGVTNDGGPQHGLVTSDLAFFKESLKNLNGMGDVNRSLEDLWRTVNELRASRASPATGRKIVSQR
;
A
#
# COMPACT_ATOMS: atom_id res chain seq x y z
N MET A 1 62.04 6.01 -39.71
CA MET A 1 61.76 5.69 -38.29
C MET A 1 62.36 6.84 -37.49
N LEU A 2 61.68 7.68 -36.71
CA LEU A 2 60.39 7.64 -36.02
C LEU A 2 59.53 8.85 -36.44
N ARG A 3 58.21 8.74 -36.28
CA ARG A 3 57.17 9.63 -36.83
C ARG A 3 57.43 11.12 -36.52
N LEU A 4 57.55 11.92 -37.59
CA LEU A 4 57.20 13.34 -37.59
C LEU A 4 55.72 13.42 -37.21
N VAL A 5 55.43 13.91 -36.00
CA VAL A 5 54.06 14.19 -35.56
C VAL A 5 53.58 15.43 -36.32
N ASP A 6 52.40 15.32 -36.93
CA ASP A 6 51.75 16.41 -37.65
C ASP A 6 51.66 17.66 -36.77
N PRO A 7 51.91 18.87 -37.31
CA PRO A 7 51.72 20.13 -36.58
C PRO A 7 50.25 20.37 -36.14
N ASN A 8 49.31 19.51 -36.57
CA ASN A 8 47.92 19.48 -36.14
C ASN A 8 47.65 18.62 -34.87
N GLU A 9 48.63 17.89 -34.35
CA GLU A 9 48.52 17.09 -33.11
C GLU A 9 49.38 17.62 -31.95
N ALA A 10 50.08 18.74 -32.13
CA ALA A 10 50.93 19.30 -31.10
C ALA A 10 50.07 19.86 -29.94
N LYS A 11 50.04 19.15 -28.81
CA LYS A 11 49.38 19.65 -27.60
C LYS A 11 50.12 20.94 -27.14
N PRO A 12 49.41 21.97 -26.67
CA PRO A 12 49.96 23.32 -26.46
C PRO A 12 51.16 23.40 -25.48
N TRP A 13 51.44 22.36 -24.71
CA TRP A 13 52.58 22.25 -23.81
C TRP A 13 53.86 21.69 -24.46
N GLN A 14 53.83 21.24 -25.72
CA GLN A 14 54.99 20.62 -26.37
C GLN A 14 56.04 21.63 -26.85
N SER A 15 55.72 22.92 -26.93
CA SER A 15 56.67 23.99 -27.24
C SER A 15 56.27 25.31 -26.57
N CYS A 16 57.25 26.11 -26.11
CA CYS A 16 57.00 27.44 -25.56
C CYS A 16 56.74 28.47 -26.67
N ALA A 17 55.70 29.30 -26.53
CA ALA A 17 55.31 30.29 -27.53
C ALA A 17 56.01 31.66 -27.35
N ILE A 18 56.72 31.88 -26.23
CA ILE A 18 57.30 33.18 -25.86
C ILE A 18 58.84 33.18 -25.96
N CYS A 19 59.51 32.04 -25.72
CA CYS A 19 60.95 31.92 -25.93
C CYS A 19 61.30 31.86 -27.44
N SER A 20 62.34 32.58 -27.84
CA SER A 20 62.82 32.63 -29.24
C SER A 20 63.42 31.30 -29.73
N ASP A 21 63.90 30.46 -28.83
CA ASP A 21 64.41 29.12 -29.16
C ASP A 21 63.27 28.10 -29.06
N LYS A 22 63.04 27.35 -30.13
CA LYS A 22 62.00 26.30 -30.19
C LYS A 22 62.41 25.09 -29.35
N ILE A 23 62.25 25.20 -28.03
CA ILE A 23 62.45 24.10 -27.09
C ILE A 23 61.23 23.18 -27.18
N PHE A 24 61.47 21.89 -27.47
CA PHE A 24 60.45 20.87 -27.53
C PHE A 24 60.44 20.03 -26.25
N PHE A 25 59.30 20.00 -25.55
CA PHE A 25 59.13 19.26 -24.30
C PHE A 25 58.47 17.91 -24.55
N ARG A 26 59.02 16.85 -23.94
CA ARG A 26 58.48 15.50 -24.09
C ARG A 26 57.37 15.22 -23.08
N THR A 27 57.42 15.85 -21.91
CA THR A 27 56.41 15.69 -20.85
C THR A 27 55.79 17.02 -20.42
N PRO A 28 54.51 17.05 -20.00
CA PRO A 28 53.85 18.26 -19.48
C PRO A 28 54.50 18.83 -18.22
N ARG A 29 55.20 17.99 -17.44
CA ARG A 29 55.93 18.40 -16.24
C ARG A 29 57.20 19.19 -16.60
N GLU A 30 57.90 18.81 -17.66
CA GLU A 30 59.04 19.58 -18.18
C GLU A 30 58.61 20.98 -18.65
N PHE A 31 57.47 21.08 -19.33
CA PHE A 31 56.91 22.38 -19.73
C PHE A 31 56.48 23.22 -18.52
N SER A 32 55.87 22.61 -17.50
CA SER A 32 55.51 23.31 -16.26
C SER A 32 56.74 23.82 -15.51
N SER A 33 57.82 23.04 -15.47
CA SER A 33 59.12 23.45 -14.91
C SER A 33 59.75 24.59 -15.71
N HIS A 34 59.66 24.56 -17.05
CA HIS A 34 60.13 25.63 -17.91
C HIS A 34 59.40 26.95 -17.66
N LEU A 35 58.06 26.92 -17.54
CA LEU A 35 57.27 28.10 -17.20
C LEU A 35 57.65 28.67 -15.82
N ARG A 36 57.94 27.80 -14.86
CA ARG A 36 58.37 28.20 -13.51
C ARG A 36 59.78 28.82 -13.48
N GLN A 37 60.67 28.43 -14.39
CA GLN A 37 62.05 28.91 -14.42
C GLN A 37 62.24 30.18 -15.26
N LEU A 38 61.50 30.34 -16.36
CA LEU A 38 61.74 31.40 -17.35
C LEU A 38 60.58 32.39 -17.53
N HIS A 39 59.36 32.01 -17.14
CA HIS A 39 58.16 32.83 -17.29
C HIS A 39 57.42 33.05 -15.96
N CYS A 40 58.15 32.94 -14.85
CA CYS A 40 57.68 33.25 -13.51
C CYS A 40 58.66 34.18 -12.81
N THR A 41 58.16 35.19 -12.13
CA THR A 41 58.93 35.97 -11.15
C THR A 41 58.52 35.55 -9.74
N LYS A 42 59.49 35.55 -8.82
CA LYS A 42 59.27 35.24 -7.39
C LYS A 42 59.62 36.48 -6.58
N GLU A 43 58.62 37.14 -6.03
CA GLU A 43 58.80 38.26 -5.11
C GLU A 43 58.24 37.84 -3.74
N GLY A 44 59.07 37.86 -2.69
CA GLY A 44 58.60 37.65 -1.31
C GLY A 44 57.89 36.32 -0.99
N GLY A 45 57.97 35.30 -1.87
CA GLY A 45 57.29 34.01 -1.67
C GLY A 45 56.00 33.83 -2.47
N SER A 46 55.55 34.85 -3.21
CA SER A 46 54.48 34.75 -4.20
C SER A 46 55.04 34.58 -5.62
N PHE A 47 54.31 33.84 -6.45
CA PHE A 47 54.68 33.48 -7.83
C PHE A 47 53.71 34.14 -8.81
N VAL A 48 54.25 34.88 -9.78
CA VAL A 48 53.46 35.57 -10.82
C VAL A 48 53.73 34.93 -12.18
N CYS A 49 52.66 34.56 -12.91
CA CYS A 49 52.78 33.95 -14.24
C CYS A 49 52.84 35.01 -15.35
N HIS A 50 53.96 35.05 -16.08
CA HIS A 50 54.17 35.95 -17.22
C HIS A 50 53.84 35.33 -18.58
N TYR A 51 53.21 34.15 -18.59
CA TYR A 51 52.89 33.41 -19.81
C TYR A 51 51.55 33.87 -20.42
N GLY A 52 51.56 35.05 -21.06
CA GLY A 52 50.39 35.67 -21.71
C GLY A 52 50.76 36.77 -22.73
N LYS A 53 49.81 37.22 -23.57
CA LYS A 53 50.07 38.09 -24.75
C LYS A 53 50.71 39.46 -24.44
N ASN A 54 50.73 39.89 -23.18
CA ASN A 54 51.38 41.13 -22.72
C ASN A 54 52.34 40.88 -21.54
N GLY A 55 52.87 39.67 -21.41
CA GLY A 55 53.79 39.31 -20.31
C GLY A 55 53.12 39.15 -18.95
N VAL A 56 51.79 38.99 -18.86
CA VAL A 56 51.06 38.62 -17.63
C VAL A 56 49.88 37.72 -18.02
N CYS A 57 49.65 36.64 -17.27
CA CYS A 57 48.53 35.73 -17.49
C CYS A 57 47.23 36.28 -16.85
N PRO A 58 46.13 36.44 -17.60
CA PRO A 58 44.92 37.14 -17.12
C PRO A 58 44.09 36.35 -16.09
N SER A 59 44.40 35.06 -15.87
CA SER A 59 43.66 34.22 -14.93
C SER A 59 44.21 34.26 -13.50
N LEU A 60 45.29 34.99 -13.23
CA LEU A 60 45.84 35.18 -11.89
C LEU A 60 46.02 36.67 -11.56
N PRO A 61 45.87 37.08 -10.28
CA PRO A 61 46.13 38.44 -9.84
C PRO A 61 47.61 38.83 -10.03
N VAL A 62 47.86 40.11 -10.30
CA VAL A 62 49.21 40.65 -10.55
C VAL A 62 50.10 40.62 -9.28
N GLU A 63 49.50 40.51 -8.09
CA GLU A 63 50.20 40.47 -6.78
C GLU A 63 50.84 39.10 -6.46
N GLY A 64 50.64 38.08 -7.30
CA GLY A 64 51.24 36.76 -7.18
C GLY A 64 50.46 35.80 -6.27
N VAL A 65 50.71 34.50 -6.45
CA VAL A 65 49.99 33.42 -5.73
C VAL A 65 50.94 32.46 -5.03
N SER A 66 50.40 31.63 -4.13
CA SER A 66 51.18 30.60 -3.44
C SER A 66 51.74 29.56 -4.44
N ASP A 67 52.84 28.89 -4.08
CA ASP A 67 53.53 27.94 -4.96
C ASP A 67 52.61 26.83 -5.48
N LYS A 68 51.73 26.33 -4.60
CA LYS A 68 50.80 25.24 -4.91
C LYS A 68 49.69 25.69 -5.87
N ASP A 69 49.20 26.91 -5.69
CA ASP A 69 48.17 27.49 -6.56
C ASP A 69 48.74 27.86 -7.94
N TYR A 70 50.00 28.29 -7.99
CA TYR A 70 50.72 28.51 -9.24
C TYR A 70 50.84 27.21 -10.05
N GLU A 71 51.26 26.11 -9.42
CA GLU A 71 51.38 24.81 -10.09
C GLU A 71 50.03 24.27 -10.58
N ASP A 72 48.96 24.45 -9.80
CA ASP A 72 47.61 24.04 -10.22
C ASP A 72 47.06 24.93 -11.33
N HIS A 73 47.37 26.23 -11.34
CA HIS A 73 47.06 27.14 -12.45
C HIS A 73 47.77 26.71 -13.74
N VAL A 74 49.08 26.43 -13.68
CA VAL A 74 49.85 25.94 -14.83
C VAL A 74 49.31 24.60 -15.32
N ARG A 75 48.90 23.71 -14.39
CA ARG A 75 48.31 22.41 -14.74
C ARG A 75 46.97 22.56 -15.45
N LYS A 76 46.07 23.39 -14.94
CA LYS A 76 44.70 23.55 -15.45
C LYS A 76 44.65 24.38 -16.73
N ASN A 77 45.40 25.47 -16.81
CA ASN A 77 45.23 26.45 -17.89
C ASN A 77 46.26 26.29 -19.02
N HIS A 78 47.46 25.76 -18.72
CA HIS A 78 48.55 25.69 -19.69
C HIS A 78 48.93 24.25 -20.10
N THR A 79 48.67 23.21 -19.29
CA THR A 79 48.95 21.81 -19.68
C THR A 79 47.74 20.91 -19.93
N LYS A 80 46.54 21.23 -19.41
CA LYS A 80 45.24 20.55 -19.66
C LYS A 80 45.34 19.02 -19.80
N LEU A 81 45.60 18.35 -18.68
CA LEU A 81 45.42 16.89 -18.54
C LEU A 81 44.04 16.63 -17.91
N GLU A 82 43.13 16.00 -18.65
CA GLU A 82 41.87 15.48 -18.10
C GLU A 82 42.10 14.11 -17.47
N GLU A 83 41.75 13.94 -16.19
CA GLU A 83 41.52 12.63 -15.59
C GLU A 83 40.27 12.63 -14.71
N VAL A 84 39.56 11.51 -14.82
CA VAL A 84 38.22 11.20 -14.33
C VAL A 84 38.34 10.26 -13.13
N LYS A 85 37.69 10.56 -11.99
CA LYS A 85 36.70 9.66 -11.31
C LYS A 85 36.15 10.19 -9.97
N SER A 86 34.81 10.20 -9.94
CA SER A 86 33.84 9.82 -8.89
C SER A 86 33.78 10.49 -7.51
N GLU A 87 32.66 11.22 -7.33
CA GLU A 87 31.77 11.37 -6.14
C GLU A 87 32.32 12.16 -4.93
N SER A 88 31.67 13.20 -4.39
CA SER A 88 30.23 13.42 -4.20
C SER A 88 29.87 14.90 -3.90
N ARG A 89 28.66 15.30 -4.36
CA ARG A 89 27.81 16.48 -4.03
C ARG A 89 28.40 17.89 -4.30
N ALA A 90 27.80 18.75 -5.13
CA ALA A 90 26.37 18.99 -5.31
C ALA A 90 25.95 19.44 -6.73
N SER A 91 24.76 18.95 -7.11
CA SER A 91 23.71 19.52 -7.95
C SER A 91 24.03 19.95 -9.39
N VAL A 92 23.68 19.08 -10.33
CA VAL A 92 22.98 19.46 -11.57
C VAL A 92 21.76 18.55 -11.70
N THR A 93 20.57 19.12 -11.87
CA THR A 93 19.44 18.45 -12.50
C THR A 93 19.44 18.80 -13.98
N ASN A 94 19.26 17.75 -14.76
CA ASN A 94 19.29 17.65 -16.21
C ASN A 94 18.29 18.57 -16.91
N ASP A 95 18.60 18.88 -18.16
CA ASP A 95 17.60 18.73 -19.21
C ASP A 95 18.21 17.98 -20.38
N GLU A 96 17.57 16.90 -20.78
CA GLU A 96 18.00 15.95 -21.80
C GLU A 96 17.16 16.21 -23.06
N SER A 97 17.78 16.68 -24.14
CA SER A 97 17.22 16.52 -25.50
C SER A 97 18.06 15.50 -26.26
N LEU A 98 17.45 14.38 -26.61
CA LEU A 98 18.07 13.24 -27.29
C LEU A 98 18.31 13.53 -28.79
N TYR A 99 19.59 13.75 -29.14
CA TYR A 99 20.33 13.46 -30.40
C TYR A 99 20.10 14.29 -31.69
N PRO A 100 21.07 14.33 -32.64
CA PRO A 100 22.52 14.58 -32.49
C PRO A 100 23.10 15.57 -33.56
N ARG A 101 24.18 16.29 -33.18
CA ARG A 101 25.37 16.82 -33.95
C ARG A 101 25.32 16.92 -35.50
N PRO A 102 25.96 17.93 -36.16
CA PRO A 102 27.39 18.26 -35.94
C PRO A 102 27.82 19.75 -36.09
N ARG A 103 28.71 20.21 -35.19
CA ARG A 103 29.45 21.47 -35.36
C ARG A 103 30.67 21.23 -36.26
N LEU A 104 30.65 21.87 -37.43
CA LEU A 104 31.82 22.06 -38.30
C LEU A 104 32.84 22.99 -37.62
N PRO A 105 34.15 22.81 -37.91
CA PRO A 105 35.24 23.52 -37.24
C PRO A 105 35.28 25.02 -37.61
N PRO A 106 35.85 25.90 -36.77
CA PRO A 106 36.08 27.28 -37.14
C PRO A 106 37.16 27.32 -38.23
N ILE A 107 36.78 27.78 -39.41
CA ILE A 107 37.72 28.08 -40.50
C ILE A 107 38.54 29.31 -40.07
N SER A 108 39.80 29.07 -39.73
CA SER A 108 40.85 30.08 -39.75
C SER A 108 41.28 30.28 -41.21
N PHE A 109 41.32 31.52 -41.68
CA PHE A 109 42.00 31.85 -42.93
C PHE A 109 43.43 32.31 -42.62
N PRO A 110 44.46 31.58 -43.09
CA PRO A 110 45.82 32.09 -43.18
C PRO A 110 45.94 32.95 -44.45
N ASN A 111 46.42 34.19 -44.30
CA ASN A 111 46.84 35.12 -45.35
C ASN A 111 45.77 35.58 -46.37
N ALA A 112 45.20 36.76 -46.14
CA ALA A 112 44.51 37.55 -47.18
C ALA A 112 44.90 39.03 -47.11
N SER A 113 46.15 39.35 -47.43
CA SER A 113 46.56 40.72 -47.75
C SER A 113 46.16 41.07 -49.19
N SER A 114 44.87 41.26 -49.43
CA SER A 114 44.34 41.89 -50.64
C SER A 114 43.32 42.92 -50.20
N PHE A 115 43.57 44.19 -50.54
CA PHE A 115 42.71 45.33 -50.22
C PHE A 115 41.22 45.02 -50.46
N THR A 116 40.38 45.23 -49.45
CA THR A 116 38.91 45.06 -49.53
C THR A 116 38.22 46.38 -49.18
N VAL A 117 36.95 46.54 -49.55
CA VAL A 117 36.17 47.79 -49.34
C VAL A 117 36.08 48.22 -47.86
N TYR A 118 36.46 47.34 -46.92
CA TYR A 118 36.50 47.63 -45.49
C TYR A 118 37.88 48.07 -44.97
N SER A 119 38.91 48.15 -45.81
CA SER A 119 40.21 48.77 -45.47
C SER A 119 40.28 50.29 -45.72
N SER A 120 39.15 50.94 -46.03
CA SER A 120 39.08 52.38 -46.34
C SER A 120 38.89 53.29 -45.12
N THR A 121 38.89 52.76 -43.89
CA THR A 121 38.84 53.59 -42.68
C THR A 121 40.25 53.86 -42.17
N GLN A 122 40.99 54.69 -42.89
CA GLN A 122 42.21 55.32 -42.36
C GLN A 122 41.90 56.76 -41.94
N ASN A 123 42.50 57.18 -40.83
CA ASN A 123 42.34 58.53 -40.30
C ASN A 123 42.80 59.55 -41.36
N LEU A 124 41.96 60.53 -41.70
CA LEU A 124 42.19 61.51 -42.78
C LEU A 124 43.59 62.20 -42.71
N PRO A 125 44.17 62.50 -41.53
CA PRO A 125 45.51 63.06 -41.42
C PRO A 125 46.65 62.08 -41.75
N ALA A 126 46.43 60.76 -41.66
CA ALA A 126 47.44 59.76 -42.05
C ALA A 126 47.56 59.65 -43.58
N ILE A 127 46.43 59.79 -44.29
CA ILE A 127 46.36 59.74 -45.76
C ILE A 127 47.04 60.95 -46.41
N LEU A 128 46.97 62.12 -45.76
CA LEU A 128 47.55 63.37 -46.29
C LEU A 128 49.08 63.44 -46.16
N ASN A 129 49.70 62.66 -45.25
CA ASN A 129 51.15 62.68 -45.01
C ASN A 129 51.92 61.53 -45.68
N ASP A 130 51.47 60.27 -45.59
CA ASP A 130 52.04 59.14 -46.38
C ASP A 130 51.09 57.93 -46.44
N PRO A 131 50.62 57.51 -47.63
CA PRO A 131 49.62 56.44 -47.78
C PRO A 131 50.15 55.00 -47.58
N ARG A 132 51.45 54.78 -47.30
CA ARG A 132 52.00 53.42 -47.09
C ARG A 132 52.11 53.00 -45.63
N LEU A 133 51.89 53.90 -44.68
CA LEU A 133 52.04 53.63 -43.24
C LEU A 133 50.67 53.47 -42.57
N LEU A 134 50.44 52.34 -41.89
CA LEU A 134 49.14 52.00 -41.29
C LEU A 134 48.85 52.71 -39.94
N LYS A 135 49.80 53.44 -39.34
CA LYS A 135 49.62 54.26 -38.12
C LYS A 135 50.54 55.49 -38.14
N ARG A 136 50.08 56.64 -37.63
CA ARG A 136 50.86 57.89 -37.52
C ARG A 136 51.72 57.91 -36.24
N GLN A 137 52.93 58.48 -36.32
CA GLN A 137 53.69 58.98 -35.18
C GLN A 137 53.03 60.26 -34.62
N THR A 138 53.07 60.44 -33.31
CA THR A 138 52.32 61.47 -32.57
C THR A 138 52.83 62.88 -32.85
N ASP A 139 52.05 63.68 -33.60
CA ASP A 139 52.23 65.14 -33.71
C ASP A 139 51.26 65.88 -32.78
N PHE A 140 51.78 66.94 -32.15
CA PHE A 140 51.19 67.66 -31.01
C PHE A 140 49.90 68.46 -31.33
N PHE A 141 49.57 68.74 -32.60
CA PHE A 141 48.56 69.75 -32.97
C PHE A 141 47.15 69.24 -33.32
N THR A 142 46.84 67.95 -33.19
CA THR A 142 45.49 67.42 -33.52
C THR A 142 44.99 66.43 -32.48
N LYS A 143 44.86 66.88 -31.23
CA LYS A 143 44.57 66.02 -30.06
C LYS A 143 43.09 65.71 -29.79
N THR A 144 42.16 66.10 -30.66
CA THR A 144 40.71 65.94 -30.39
C THR A 144 39.85 65.51 -31.58
N TRP A 145 40.45 65.12 -32.70
CA TRP A 145 39.69 64.75 -33.90
C TRP A 145 39.79 63.24 -34.17
N GLY A 146 38.69 62.52 -33.89
CA GLY A 146 38.41 61.20 -34.47
C GLY A 146 38.90 59.97 -33.69
N GLU A 147 38.82 59.96 -32.36
CA GLU A 147 39.10 58.75 -31.54
C GLU A 147 37.97 57.70 -31.57
N ASP A 148 36.77 58.04 -32.06
CA ASP A 148 35.60 57.14 -31.98
C ASP A 148 35.46 56.13 -33.13
N PHE A 149 36.34 56.15 -34.14
CA PHE A 149 36.30 55.19 -35.25
C PHE A 149 37.21 53.97 -35.01
N ILE A 150 36.97 53.27 -33.90
CA ILE A 150 37.50 51.93 -33.66
C ILE A 150 36.44 50.91 -34.11
N SER A 151 36.81 50.03 -35.04
CA SER A 151 35.95 48.97 -35.55
C SER A 151 35.57 47.95 -34.46
N GLN A 152 34.27 47.73 -34.25
CA GLN A 152 33.71 46.68 -33.38
C GLN A 152 33.13 45.57 -34.28
N ASP A 153 33.61 44.33 -34.13
CA ASP A 153 33.14 43.19 -34.93
C ASP A 153 31.72 42.75 -34.54
N VAL A 154 30.79 42.77 -35.50
CA VAL A 154 29.42 42.26 -35.32
C VAL A 154 29.34 40.80 -35.82
N PRO A 155 28.82 39.84 -35.04
CA PRO A 155 28.64 38.46 -35.51
C PRO A 155 27.54 38.38 -36.58
N PRO A 156 27.66 37.50 -37.60
CA PRO A 156 26.71 37.47 -38.71
C PRO A 156 25.35 36.84 -38.32
N LEU A 157 24.27 37.46 -38.81
CA LEU A 157 22.88 37.03 -38.63
C LEU A 157 22.55 35.80 -39.50
N THR A 158 22.03 34.74 -38.88
CA THR A 158 21.80 33.39 -39.45
C THR A 158 20.48 33.20 -40.22
N LEU A 159 19.76 34.26 -40.59
CA LEU A 159 18.39 34.16 -41.14
C LEU A 159 18.23 34.54 -42.62
N LEU A 160 19.32 34.74 -43.36
CA LEU A 160 19.27 34.95 -44.82
C LEU A 160 20.03 33.84 -45.57
N PRO A 161 19.49 33.32 -46.69
CA PRO A 161 20.23 32.40 -47.56
C PRO A 161 21.48 33.10 -48.12
N ASN A 162 22.63 32.44 -48.06
CA ASN A 162 23.88 32.95 -48.62
C ASN A 162 23.83 32.89 -50.15
N ILE A 163 23.67 34.04 -50.82
CA ILE A 163 23.62 34.13 -52.29
C ILE A 163 25.06 34.01 -52.83
N PRO A 164 25.42 32.95 -53.57
CA PRO A 164 26.75 32.81 -54.13
C PRO A 164 26.97 33.82 -55.27
N LYS A 165 28.23 34.28 -55.42
CA LYS A 165 28.67 35.28 -56.42
C LYS A 165 28.25 34.94 -57.86
N ALA A 166 28.07 33.65 -58.16
CA ALA A 166 27.56 33.14 -59.44
C ALA A 166 26.17 33.69 -59.82
N SER A 167 25.32 34.03 -58.85
CA SER A 167 23.98 34.57 -59.09
C SER A 167 24.00 35.98 -59.69
N PHE A 168 25.13 36.69 -59.58
CA PHE A 168 25.32 38.04 -60.11
C PHE A 168 26.05 38.05 -61.46
N ASP A 169 26.50 36.90 -61.97
CA ASP A 169 27.26 36.84 -63.24
C ASP A 169 26.43 37.32 -64.44
N ASP A 170 25.12 37.08 -64.46
CA ASP A 170 24.24 37.55 -65.53
C ASP A 170 24.04 39.08 -65.47
N TYR A 171 23.99 39.65 -64.26
CA TYR A 171 23.93 41.09 -64.05
C TYR A 171 25.25 41.78 -64.43
N LEU A 172 26.39 41.18 -64.06
CA LEU A 172 27.72 41.67 -64.40
C LEU A 172 27.98 41.64 -65.91
N LYS A 173 27.57 40.57 -66.62
CA LYS A 173 27.65 40.52 -68.08
C LYS A 173 26.81 41.60 -68.77
N LYS A 174 25.59 41.86 -68.27
CA LYS A 174 24.70 42.93 -68.81
C LYS A 174 25.26 44.34 -68.57
N THR A 175 25.90 44.58 -67.43
CA THR A 175 26.49 45.88 -67.09
C THR A 175 27.85 46.11 -67.77
N GLU A 176 28.66 45.06 -67.95
CA GLU A 176 29.96 45.13 -68.65
C GLU A 176 29.79 45.59 -70.11
N PHE A 177 28.74 45.14 -70.81
CA PHE A 177 28.44 45.60 -72.16
C PHE A 177 28.12 47.10 -72.21
N ARG A 178 27.28 47.60 -71.28
CA ARG A 178 26.89 49.03 -71.24
C ARG A 178 28.08 49.94 -70.90
N ILE A 179 28.99 49.48 -70.04
CA ILE A 179 30.23 50.21 -69.70
C ILE A 179 31.17 50.26 -70.91
N LYS A 180 31.31 49.17 -71.67
CA LYS A 180 32.11 49.15 -72.92
C LYS A 180 31.51 50.07 -73.99
N VAL A 181 30.18 50.15 -74.10
CA VAL A 181 29.50 51.09 -75.03
C VAL A 181 29.72 52.55 -74.61
N HIS A 182 29.60 52.86 -73.31
CA HIS A 182 29.85 54.21 -72.81
C HIS A 182 31.31 54.65 -72.97
N GLN A 183 32.28 53.74 -72.77
CA GLN A 183 33.69 54.01 -73.02
C GLN A 183 34.00 54.19 -74.52
N LYS A 184 33.29 53.50 -75.43
CA LYS A 184 33.38 53.73 -76.88
C LYS A 184 32.80 55.08 -77.30
N LEU A 185 31.68 55.51 -76.73
CA LEU A 185 31.09 56.84 -76.99
C LEU A 185 31.98 57.98 -76.48
N LYS A 186 32.61 57.81 -75.32
CA LYS A 186 33.57 58.78 -74.76
C LYS A 186 34.85 58.90 -75.61
N LYS A 187 35.27 57.84 -76.30
CA LYS A 187 36.43 57.86 -77.22
C LYS A 187 36.13 58.51 -78.58
N ASN A 188 34.85 58.57 -78.97
CA ASN A 188 34.41 59.16 -80.24
C ASN A 188 34.01 60.65 -80.13
N SER A 189 34.07 61.28 -78.94
CA SER A 189 33.71 62.70 -78.77
C SER A 189 34.91 63.66 -78.68
N VAL A 190 36.10 63.23 -79.12
CA VAL A 190 37.30 64.08 -79.21
C VAL A 190 37.65 64.26 -80.69
N GLY A 191 37.00 65.22 -81.35
CA GLY A 191 37.28 65.58 -82.74
C GLY A 191 36.12 66.34 -83.38
N GLY A 192 36.16 67.67 -83.33
CA GLY A 192 35.21 68.53 -84.04
C GLY A 192 34.84 69.78 -83.26
N GLY A 193 35.62 70.85 -83.45
CA GLY A 193 35.26 72.19 -82.99
C GLY A 193 34.10 72.74 -83.80
N THR A 194 32.97 72.98 -83.15
CA THR A 194 32.08 74.13 -83.34
C THR A 194 31.11 74.11 -82.17
N THR A 195 31.08 75.26 -81.52
CA THR A 195 30.56 75.54 -80.19
C THR A 195 29.04 75.58 -80.16
N ALA A 196 28.47 75.02 -79.10
CA ALA A 196 27.28 75.58 -78.47
C ALA A 196 27.39 75.35 -76.96
N THR A 197 28.22 76.17 -76.31
CA THR A 197 28.10 76.43 -74.87
C THR A 197 26.93 77.40 -74.67
N PRO A 198 25.96 77.12 -73.80
CA PRO A 198 24.83 78.01 -73.57
C PRO A 198 25.31 79.24 -72.79
N GLY A 199 25.22 80.44 -73.38
CA GLY A 199 25.57 81.68 -72.66
C GLY A 199 25.75 82.96 -73.48
N ASP A 200 25.83 82.93 -74.81
CA ASP A 200 26.09 84.15 -75.59
C ASP A 200 24.81 84.96 -75.87
N THR A 201 24.66 86.07 -75.14
CA THR A 201 23.72 87.14 -75.43
C THR A 201 24.28 88.08 -76.51
N GLY A 202 23.67 88.05 -77.69
CA GLY A 202 23.39 89.13 -78.67
C GLY A 202 24.28 90.37 -78.94
N PHE A 203 25.38 90.63 -78.26
CA PHE A 203 26.11 91.91 -78.36
C PHE A 203 27.40 91.82 -79.21
N THR A 204 28.01 90.63 -79.29
CA THR A 204 29.31 90.40 -79.96
C THR A 204 29.25 90.56 -81.49
N ALA A 205 28.09 90.35 -82.12
CA ALA A 205 27.90 90.59 -83.56
C ALA A 205 27.67 92.07 -83.91
N ALA A 206 27.11 92.87 -82.98
CA ALA A 206 26.86 94.30 -83.19
C ALA A 206 28.12 95.14 -82.95
N ALA A 207 28.99 94.73 -82.01
CA ALA A 207 30.28 95.37 -81.73
C ALA A 207 31.27 95.24 -82.91
N VAL A 208 31.33 94.07 -83.57
CA VAL A 208 32.15 93.86 -84.78
C VAL A 208 31.62 94.67 -85.98
N ALA A 209 30.31 94.94 -86.04
CA ALA A 209 29.69 95.79 -87.05
C ALA A 209 29.88 97.30 -86.77
N ALA A 210 29.96 97.71 -85.49
CA ALA A 210 30.25 99.08 -85.07
C ALA A 210 31.72 99.45 -85.29
N ALA A 211 32.66 98.53 -84.99
CA ALA A 211 34.10 98.70 -85.24
C ALA A 211 34.45 98.87 -86.73
N LYS A 212 33.56 98.44 -87.65
CA LYS A 212 33.73 98.57 -89.10
C LYS A 212 33.13 99.86 -89.68
N ARG A 213 32.35 100.62 -88.90
CA ARG A 213 31.71 101.89 -89.33
C ARG A 213 32.44 103.16 -88.88
N GLN A 214 33.36 103.09 -87.94
CA GLN A 214 34.13 104.25 -87.44
C GLN A 214 35.46 104.49 -88.16
N SER A 215 35.75 103.75 -89.24
CA SER A 215 37.01 103.88 -90.01
C SER A 215 37.06 105.07 -91.00
N VAL A 216 36.09 106.01 -90.95
CA VAL A 216 35.95 107.10 -91.94
C VAL A 216 36.35 108.49 -91.43
N ASP A 217 36.34 108.77 -90.12
CA ASP A 217 36.76 110.10 -89.60
C ASP A 217 38.25 110.18 -89.24
N LYS A 218 39.08 109.55 -90.08
CA LYS A 218 40.54 109.46 -89.95
C LYS A 218 41.28 110.75 -90.35
N ALA A 219 40.62 111.90 -90.28
CA ALA A 219 41.14 113.17 -90.81
C ALA A 219 41.20 114.33 -89.79
N ALA A 220 40.89 114.13 -88.50
CA ALA A 220 40.77 115.23 -87.54
C ALA A 220 41.71 115.22 -86.32
N SER A 221 42.61 114.24 -86.14
CA SER A 221 43.45 114.19 -84.92
C SER A 221 44.79 113.48 -85.13
N ASP A 222 45.57 113.96 -86.11
CA ASP A 222 46.91 113.43 -86.33
C ASP A 222 47.89 114.02 -85.28
N ILE A 223 48.41 113.17 -84.39
CA ILE A 223 49.37 113.49 -83.31
C ILE A 223 50.65 114.17 -83.85
N SER A 224 50.85 114.11 -85.18
CA SER A 224 51.94 114.72 -85.92
C SER A 224 51.95 116.27 -85.90
N LEU A 225 50.82 116.92 -85.60
CA LEU A 225 50.73 118.40 -85.50
C LEU A 225 51.42 118.97 -84.25
N ILE A 226 51.63 118.16 -83.21
CA ILE A 226 52.32 118.59 -81.98
C ILE A 226 53.84 118.57 -82.24
N PRO A 227 54.58 119.69 -82.06
CA PRO A 227 56.02 119.71 -82.23
C PRO A 227 56.68 118.63 -81.37
N LYS A 228 57.52 117.79 -81.99
CA LYS A 228 58.16 116.62 -81.36
C LYS A 228 58.97 116.95 -80.11
N VAL A 229 59.33 118.23 -79.91
CA VAL A 229 60.03 118.73 -78.72
C VAL A 229 59.24 118.43 -77.44
N PHE A 230 57.89 118.47 -77.47
CA PHE A 230 57.05 118.17 -76.30
C PHE A 230 56.92 116.68 -75.97
N LEU A 231 57.28 115.79 -76.91
CA LEU A 231 57.25 114.33 -76.73
C LEU A 231 58.63 113.75 -76.37
N MET A 232 59.66 114.60 -76.21
CA MET A 232 60.99 114.17 -75.81
C MET A 232 61.04 113.96 -74.28
N PRO A 233 61.56 112.82 -73.79
CA PRO A 233 61.56 112.47 -72.37
C PRO A 233 62.45 113.35 -71.48
N ASN A 234 63.28 114.22 -72.08
CA ASN A 234 64.27 115.09 -71.42
C ASN A 234 63.98 116.59 -71.68
N PHE A 235 62.70 116.94 -71.79
CA PHE A 235 62.24 118.33 -71.87
C PHE A 235 62.45 119.06 -70.53
N ALA A 236 63.47 119.91 -70.47
CA ALA A 236 63.74 120.80 -69.33
C ALA A 236 63.70 122.26 -69.80
N LEU A 237 62.81 123.07 -69.22
CA LEU A 237 62.61 124.49 -69.55
C LEU A 237 63.74 125.40 -69.06
N GLU A 238 64.71 124.85 -68.34
CA GLU A 238 65.85 125.57 -67.79
C GLU A 238 66.94 125.86 -68.83
N ASP A 239 67.01 125.08 -69.92
CA ASP A 239 67.99 125.29 -70.98
C ASP A 239 67.56 126.46 -71.90
N PRO A 240 68.37 127.54 -71.99
CA PRO A 240 67.99 128.75 -72.69
C PRO A 240 67.81 128.56 -74.21
N GLU A 241 68.41 127.54 -74.83
CA GLU A 241 68.17 127.21 -76.24
C GLU A 241 66.82 126.51 -76.46
N ILE A 242 66.44 125.57 -75.58
CA ILE A 242 65.16 124.87 -75.64
C ILE A 242 64.03 125.86 -75.31
N PHE A 243 64.23 126.72 -74.30
CA PHE A 243 63.28 127.79 -73.97
C PHE A 243 63.10 128.77 -75.14
N ASN A 244 64.17 129.22 -75.80
CA ASN A 244 64.06 130.09 -76.97
C ASN A 244 63.40 129.41 -78.18
N SER A 245 63.52 128.08 -78.31
CA SER A 245 62.82 127.31 -79.35
C SER A 245 61.31 127.17 -79.07
N VAL A 246 60.91 127.18 -77.80
CA VAL A 246 59.50 127.11 -77.36
C VAL A 246 58.87 128.52 -77.27
N LEU A 247 59.68 129.56 -77.01
CA LEU A 247 59.31 130.98 -76.92
C LEU A 247 60.39 131.89 -77.56
N PRO A 248 60.25 132.31 -78.83
CA PRO A 248 61.22 133.21 -79.47
C PRO A 248 61.18 134.61 -78.84
N TRP A 249 62.14 134.92 -77.97
CA TRP A 249 62.27 136.23 -77.30
C TRP A 249 62.56 137.39 -78.26
N SER A 250 62.95 137.10 -79.51
CA SER A 250 63.21 138.09 -80.57
C SER A 250 61.98 138.91 -80.98
N MET A 251 60.77 138.45 -80.63
CA MET A 251 59.53 139.23 -80.85
C MET A 251 59.06 140.02 -79.62
N VAL A 252 59.84 140.03 -78.53
CA VAL A 252 59.42 140.61 -77.24
C VAL A 252 60.30 141.80 -76.79
N THR A 253 61.55 141.95 -77.26
CA THR A 253 62.38 143.15 -76.97
C THR A 253 63.38 143.50 -78.08
N GLN A 254 63.11 144.52 -78.89
CA GLN A 254 64.14 145.36 -79.54
C GLN A 254 63.98 146.81 -79.03
N GLU A 255 65.08 147.39 -78.53
CA GLU A 255 65.18 148.80 -78.17
C GLU A 255 65.18 149.71 -79.41
N PRO A 256 64.53 150.88 -79.39
CA PRO A 256 64.68 151.88 -80.44
C PRO A 256 65.48 153.10 -79.94
N ALA A 257 66.65 153.36 -80.53
CA ALA A 257 67.27 154.68 -80.49
C ALA A 257 66.46 155.65 -81.37
N GLU A 258 65.97 156.70 -80.73
CA GLU A 258 65.33 157.93 -81.24
C GLU A 258 64.81 157.96 -82.69
N SER A 259 63.52 157.71 -82.86
CA SER A 259 62.48 158.76 -82.93
C SER A 259 61.26 158.31 -83.75
N THR A 260 60.08 158.50 -83.15
CA THR A 260 58.72 158.49 -83.74
C THR A 260 57.86 157.20 -83.63
N ARG A 261 57.21 157.07 -82.46
CA ARG A 261 55.80 156.70 -82.16
C ARG A 261 55.13 155.38 -82.70
N ALA A 262 55.11 154.37 -81.81
CA ALA A 262 53.99 153.54 -81.26
C ALA A 262 53.01 152.68 -82.12
N VAL A 263 52.93 151.34 -81.84
CA VAL A 263 51.82 150.53 -81.18
C VAL A 263 52.05 148.96 -81.27
N PRO A 264 51.65 148.10 -80.28
CA PRO A 264 52.11 146.68 -80.05
C PRO A 264 51.01 145.55 -79.86
N ARG A 265 51.40 144.28 -79.53
CA ARG A 265 50.73 143.28 -78.59
C ARG A 265 49.97 141.96 -78.99
N ASN A 266 50.04 141.37 -80.20
CA ASN A 266 49.17 140.20 -80.57
C ASN A 266 49.76 138.77 -80.60
N SER A 267 51.03 138.51 -80.28
CA SER A 267 51.64 137.19 -80.52
C SER A 267 51.41 136.12 -79.44
N ALA A 268 51.26 136.49 -78.16
CA ALA A 268 51.17 135.52 -77.05
C ALA A 268 49.86 134.73 -76.99
N LYS A 269 48.72 135.34 -77.38
CA LYS A 269 47.40 134.69 -77.38
C LYS A 269 47.30 133.52 -78.36
N LEU A 270 47.92 133.69 -79.54
CA LEU A 270 47.98 132.66 -80.58
C LEU A 270 48.75 131.40 -80.17
N LEU A 271 49.72 131.53 -79.26
CA LEU A 271 50.48 130.38 -78.74
C LEU A 271 49.64 129.58 -77.72
N GLN A 272 48.89 130.27 -76.86
CA GLN A 272 48.04 129.63 -75.86
C GLN A 272 46.92 128.79 -76.51
N GLU A 273 46.30 129.30 -77.57
CA GLU A 273 45.28 128.54 -78.32
C GLU A 273 45.86 127.26 -78.94
N LYS A 274 47.09 127.30 -79.46
CA LYS A 274 47.75 126.12 -80.03
C LYS A 274 48.05 125.04 -78.99
N LEU A 275 48.48 125.43 -77.79
CA LEU A 275 48.73 124.47 -76.70
C LEU A 275 47.42 123.84 -76.19
N SER A 276 46.32 124.60 -76.13
CA SER A 276 45.01 124.06 -75.75
C SER A 276 44.52 122.99 -76.74
N HIS A 277 44.68 123.24 -78.04
CA HIS A 277 44.31 122.28 -79.09
C HIS A 277 45.09 120.95 -78.99
N TYR A 278 46.35 120.99 -78.54
CA TYR A 278 47.14 119.76 -78.34
C TYR A 278 46.64 118.92 -77.16
N LEU A 279 46.14 119.55 -76.10
CA LEU A 279 45.59 118.86 -74.94
C LEU A 279 44.31 118.09 -75.30
N ASP A 280 43.39 118.73 -76.04
CA ASP A 280 42.14 118.10 -76.48
C ASP A 280 42.40 116.82 -77.31
N ILE A 281 43.42 116.84 -78.19
CA ILE A 281 43.81 115.65 -78.99
C ILE A 281 44.26 114.49 -78.08
N THR A 282 44.94 114.78 -76.97
CA THR A 282 45.39 113.73 -76.03
C THR A 282 44.25 113.13 -75.22
N GLU A 283 43.29 113.95 -74.77
CA GLU A 283 42.15 113.47 -73.99
C GLU A 283 41.24 112.53 -74.80
N VAL A 284 40.97 112.88 -76.06
CA VAL A 284 40.14 112.05 -76.95
C VAL A 284 40.77 110.67 -77.18
N ASN A 285 42.09 110.61 -77.34
CA ASN A 285 42.79 109.34 -77.55
C ASN A 285 42.84 108.47 -76.28
N LEU A 286 42.95 109.08 -75.09
CA LEU A 286 42.94 108.33 -73.83
C LEU A 286 41.55 107.71 -73.55
N ALA A 287 40.47 108.49 -73.81
CA ALA A 287 39.11 108.01 -73.67
C ALA A 287 38.81 106.82 -74.58
N HIS A 288 39.34 106.83 -75.82
CA HIS A 288 39.19 105.72 -76.75
C HIS A 288 39.84 104.42 -76.22
N GLN A 289 41.05 104.49 -75.65
CA GLN A 289 41.76 103.31 -75.14
C GLN A 289 41.04 102.65 -73.95
N ILE A 290 40.45 103.46 -73.06
CA ILE A 290 39.72 102.94 -71.89
C ILE A 290 38.42 102.24 -72.31
N SER A 291 37.72 102.77 -73.32
CA SER A 291 36.47 102.17 -73.80
C SER A 291 36.67 100.74 -74.34
N LEU A 292 37.77 100.50 -75.07
CA LEU A 292 38.10 99.22 -75.70
C LEU A 292 38.35 98.06 -74.72
N ARG A 293 38.66 98.33 -73.45
CA ARG A 293 39.04 97.29 -72.47
C ARG A 293 37.97 97.03 -71.39
N SER A 294 36.86 97.77 -71.41
CA SER A 294 35.85 97.71 -70.36
C SER A 294 34.88 96.52 -70.48
N GLU A 295 34.58 96.03 -71.69
CA GLU A 295 33.59 94.97 -71.92
C GLU A 295 33.99 93.59 -71.35
N ASP A 296 35.26 93.20 -71.50
CA ASP A 296 35.76 91.91 -71.00
C ASP A 296 35.65 91.78 -69.47
N PHE A 297 35.81 92.90 -68.75
CA PHE A 297 35.72 92.94 -67.29
C PHE A 297 34.28 92.67 -66.80
N PHE A 298 33.27 93.27 -67.45
CA PHE A 298 31.87 93.07 -67.08
C PHE A 298 31.37 91.66 -67.42
N SER A 299 31.88 91.03 -68.49
CA SER A 299 31.55 89.64 -68.85
C SER A 299 32.03 88.63 -67.80
N ALA A 300 33.27 88.78 -67.32
CA ALA A 300 33.82 87.92 -66.27
C ALA A 300 33.02 88.04 -64.96
N MET A 301 32.62 89.26 -64.59
CA MET A 301 31.83 89.52 -63.38
C MET A 301 30.43 88.88 -63.47
N ALA A 302 29.76 88.97 -64.62
CA ALA A 302 28.46 88.32 -64.83
C ALA A 302 28.54 86.79 -64.72
N SER A 303 29.62 86.18 -65.20
CA SER A 303 29.83 84.72 -65.08
C SER A 303 30.03 84.27 -63.62
N GLN A 304 30.66 85.11 -62.80
CA GLN A 304 30.90 84.81 -61.40
C GLN A 304 29.61 84.91 -60.57
N ASP A 305 28.77 85.91 -60.83
CA ASP A 305 27.44 86.01 -60.23
C ASP A 305 26.57 84.81 -60.60
N GLN A 306 26.59 84.40 -61.87
CA GLN A 306 25.82 83.24 -62.33
C GLN A 306 26.31 81.91 -61.72
N LEU A 307 27.62 81.78 -61.44
CA LEU A 307 28.15 80.61 -60.74
C LEU A 307 27.76 80.63 -59.26
N GLN A 308 27.73 81.80 -58.65
CA GLN A 308 27.28 81.98 -57.26
C GLN A 308 25.81 81.59 -57.09
N ASP A 309 24.95 81.93 -58.06
CA ASP A 309 23.55 81.53 -58.06
C ASP A 309 23.39 80.00 -58.17
N HIS A 310 24.09 79.34 -59.11
CA HIS A 310 24.04 77.88 -59.24
C HIS A 310 24.61 77.15 -58.02
N VAL A 311 25.65 77.69 -57.37
CA VAL A 311 26.16 77.15 -56.10
C VAL A 311 25.12 77.33 -55.00
N GLY A 312 24.39 78.44 -54.96
CA GLY A 312 23.26 78.65 -54.06
C GLY A 312 22.15 77.61 -54.24
N GLU A 313 21.75 77.34 -55.50
CA GLU A 313 20.73 76.35 -55.83
C GLU A 313 21.16 74.92 -55.45
N THR A 314 22.39 74.53 -55.77
CA THR A 314 22.91 73.19 -55.44
C THR A 314 23.05 72.97 -53.94
N VAL A 315 23.43 73.99 -53.18
CA VAL A 315 23.44 73.93 -51.71
C VAL A 315 22.03 73.75 -51.16
N SER A 316 21.03 74.42 -51.74
CA SER A 316 19.62 74.26 -51.37
C SER A 316 19.12 72.83 -51.63
N GLU A 317 19.40 72.27 -52.80
CA GLU A 317 19.01 70.90 -53.15
C GLU A 317 19.72 69.84 -52.29
N ILE A 318 21.00 70.02 -51.96
CA ILE A 318 21.71 69.13 -51.04
C ILE A 318 21.10 69.20 -49.64
N LYS A 319 20.73 70.39 -49.16
CA LYS A 319 20.07 70.55 -47.86
C LYS A 319 18.71 69.85 -47.85
N HIS A 320 17.94 70.00 -48.92
CA HIS A 320 16.65 69.34 -49.07
C HIS A 320 16.78 67.81 -49.16
N LEU A 321 17.77 67.29 -49.87
CA LEU A 321 18.05 65.86 -49.94
C LEU A 321 18.47 65.30 -48.57
N ARG A 322 19.34 66.00 -47.83
CA ARG A 322 19.71 65.60 -46.46
C ARG A 322 18.50 65.55 -45.53
N MET A 323 17.61 66.54 -45.60
CA MET A 323 16.35 66.51 -44.83
C MET A 323 15.45 65.33 -45.22
N LYS A 324 15.33 65.02 -46.52
CA LYS A 324 14.57 63.85 -46.97
C LYS A 324 15.17 62.54 -46.48
N VAL A 325 16.50 62.37 -46.56
CA VAL A 325 17.19 61.18 -46.05
C VAL A 325 17.02 61.05 -44.54
N GLN A 326 17.14 62.15 -43.79
CA GLN A 326 16.92 62.16 -42.35
C GLN A 326 15.47 61.77 -42.00
N LYS A 327 14.49 62.29 -42.74
CA LYS A 327 13.08 61.93 -42.57
C LYS A 327 12.81 60.47 -42.92
N VAL A 328 13.48 59.92 -43.93
CA VAL A 328 13.40 58.49 -44.29
C VAL A 328 14.02 57.61 -43.20
N GLN A 329 15.17 58.00 -42.63
CA GLN A 329 15.80 57.29 -41.52
C GLN A 329 14.93 57.30 -40.26
N GLU A 330 14.26 58.42 -39.99
CA GLU A 330 13.36 58.58 -38.84
C GLU A 330 12.05 57.80 -39.01
N VAL A 331 11.48 57.76 -40.22
CA VAL A 331 10.20 57.07 -40.44
C VAL A 331 10.41 55.56 -40.62
N LEU A 332 11.39 55.15 -41.44
CA LEU A 332 11.60 53.74 -41.75
C LEU A 332 12.50 53.08 -40.71
N CYS A 333 13.73 53.55 -40.51
CA CYS A 333 14.69 52.80 -39.70
C CYS A 333 14.38 52.84 -38.19
N SER A 334 14.24 54.03 -37.59
CA SER A 334 13.98 54.12 -36.13
C SER A 334 12.56 53.65 -35.77
N GLY A 335 11.57 53.91 -36.64
CA GLY A 335 10.21 53.38 -36.50
C GLY A 335 10.19 51.85 -36.42
N PHE A 336 10.76 51.13 -37.40
CA PHE A 336 10.78 49.67 -37.39
C PHE A 336 11.63 49.08 -36.25
N LEU A 337 12.77 49.69 -35.90
CA LEU A 337 13.57 49.27 -34.74
C LEU A 337 12.81 49.43 -33.42
N ASN A 338 12.05 50.52 -33.27
CA ASN A 338 11.17 50.70 -32.12
C ASN A 338 10.04 49.67 -32.09
N VAL A 339 9.46 49.30 -33.24
CA VAL A 339 8.45 48.23 -33.31
C VAL A 339 9.04 46.87 -32.90
N LEU A 340 10.24 46.52 -33.36
CA LEU A 340 10.93 45.30 -32.94
C LEU A 340 11.30 45.31 -31.45
N ARG A 341 11.75 46.45 -30.93
CA ARG A 341 12.00 46.63 -29.50
C ARG A 341 10.71 46.45 -28.70
N LEU A 342 9.61 47.06 -29.14
CA LEU A 342 8.30 46.96 -28.50
C LEU A 342 7.72 45.55 -28.59
N SER A 343 7.92 44.82 -29.69
CA SER A 343 7.48 43.42 -29.80
C SER A 343 8.28 42.50 -28.87
N SER A 344 9.60 42.71 -28.76
CA SER A 344 10.45 42.00 -27.79
C SER A 344 10.05 42.33 -26.35
N LEU A 345 9.78 43.61 -26.04
CA LEU A 345 9.29 44.04 -24.72
C LEU A 345 7.93 43.41 -24.40
N ARG A 346 7.01 43.39 -25.37
CA ARG A 346 5.71 42.74 -25.22
C ARG A 346 5.85 41.25 -24.95
N SER A 347 6.74 40.54 -25.66
CA SER A 347 7.01 39.12 -25.42
C SER A 347 7.58 38.87 -24.02
N LYS A 348 8.52 39.71 -23.55
CA LYS A 348 9.05 39.65 -22.18
C LYS A 348 7.97 39.93 -21.14
N TYR A 349 7.13 40.95 -21.34
CA TYR A 349 6.02 41.26 -20.43
C TYR A 349 4.96 40.16 -20.40
N LEU A 350 4.68 39.50 -21.52
CA LEU A 350 3.78 38.34 -21.58
C LEU A 350 4.34 37.17 -20.76
N SER A 351 5.63 36.86 -20.92
CA SER A 351 6.27 35.81 -20.11
C SER A 351 6.22 36.14 -18.61
N VAL A 352 6.47 37.40 -18.22
CA VAL A 352 6.34 37.83 -16.81
C VAL A 352 4.89 37.74 -16.33
N PHE A 353 3.92 38.13 -17.16
CA PHE A 353 2.50 38.03 -16.84
C PHE A 353 2.04 36.59 -16.66
N GLU A 354 2.48 35.66 -17.53
CA GLU A 354 2.21 34.24 -17.39
C GLU A 354 2.77 33.68 -16.08
N LYS A 355 4.02 34.02 -15.73
CA LYS A 355 4.59 33.64 -14.43
C LYS A 355 3.78 34.23 -13.26
N LEU A 356 3.40 35.50 -13.31
CA LEU A 356 2.55 36.12 -12.28
C LEU A 356 1.17 35.46 -12.16
N LYS A 357 0.56 35.03 -13.28
CA LYS A 357 -0.70 34.29 -13.28
C LYS A 357 -0.55 32.94 -12.58
N MET A 358 0.55 32.21 -12.85
CA MET A 358 0.85 30.96 -12.14
C MET A 358 1.14 31.19 -10.65
N MET A 359 1.76 32.33 -10.27
CA MET A 359 1.91 32.69 -8.86
C MET A 359 0.56 32.96 -8.18
N ALA A 360 -0.40 33.57 -8.89
CA ALA A 360 -1.73 33.82 -8.38
C ALA A 360 -2.54 32.52 -8.19
N THR A 361 -2.42 31.55 -9.10
CA THR A 361 -3.07 30.24 -8.94
C THR A 361 -2.51 29.48 -7.73
N VAL A 362 -1.19 29.51 -7.52
CA VAL A 362 -0.54 28.91 -6.34
C VAL A 362 -0.97 29.60 -5.04
N HIS A 363 -1.22 30.91 -5.04
CA HIS A 363 -1.76 31.58 -3.85
C HIS A 363 -3.22 31.17 -3.56
N GLN A 364 -4.02 30.91 -4.59
CA GLN A 364 -5.42 30.49 -4.45
C GLN A 364 -5.57 29.03 -3.99
N THR A 365 -4.53 28.20 -4.09
CA THR A 365 -4.64 26.79 -3.74
C THR A 365 -4.76 26.55 -2.24
N GLN A 366 -4.11 27.36 -1.40
CA GLN A 366 -4.18 27.19 0.05
C GLN A 366 -5.60 27.39 0.64
N PRO A 367 -6.35 28.46 0.30
CA PRO A 367 -7.76 28.59 0.69
C PRO A 367 -8.65 27.47 0.12
N THR A 368 -8.35 27.02 -1.10
CA THR A 368 -9.12 25.97 -1.76
C THR A 368 -8.92 24.61 -1.08
N ILE A 369 -7.69 24.28 -0.67
CA ILE A 369 -7.40 23.08 0.13
C ILE A 369 -8.19 23.13 1.44
N GLN A 370 -8.23 24.28 2.12
CA GLN A 370 -8.97 24.41 3.38
C GLN A 370 -10.49 24.22 3.19
N LEU A 371 -11.05 24.71 2.08
CA LEU A 371 -12.44 24.48 1.73
C LEU A 371 -12.72 22.98 1.48
N LEU A 372 -11.87 22.31 0.69
CA LEU A 372 -12.01 20.88 0.37
C LEU A 372 -11.92 20.00 1.63
N LEU A 373 -11.08 20.37 2.59
CA LEU A 373 -11.00 19.70 3.89
C LEU A 373 -12.26 19.89 4.74
N SER A 374 -12.93 21.04 4.64
CA SER A 374 -14.21 21.27 5.32
C SER A 374 -15.36 20.45 4.73
N THR A 375 -15.28 20.09 3.45
CA THR A 375 -16.25 19.23 2.76
C THR A 375 -15.85 17.75 2.74
N SER A 376 -14.80 17.36 3.48
CA SER A 376 -14.25 15.99 3.53
C SER A 376 -13.82 15.40 2.18
N ASP A 377 -13.55 16.25 1.18
CA ASP A 377 -13.00 15.83 -0.11
C ASP A 377 -11.47 15.81 -0.06
N PHE A 378 -10.94 14.73 0.51
CA PHE A 378 -9.51 14.51 0.64
C PHE A 378 -8.83 14.23 -0.71
N VAL A 379 -9.55 13.62 -1.66
CA VAL A 379 -8.99 13.25 -2.98
C VAL A 379 -8.73 14.51 -3.80
N GLY A 380 -9.71 15.42 -3.87
CA GLY A 380 -9.55 16.71 -4.54
C GLY A 380 -8.46 17.56 -3.91
N ALA A 381 -8.33 17.55 -2.57
CA ALA A 381 -7.27 18.26 -1.87
C ALA A 381 -5.86 17.71 -2.19
N LEU A 382 -5.70 16.39 -2.24
CA LEU A 382 -4.44 15.74 -2.59
C LEU A 382 -4.05 15.99 -4.06
N ASP A 383 -5.01 16.06 -4.96
CA ASP A 383 -4.77 16.36 -6.39
C ASP A 383 -4.34 17.79 -6.60
N LEU A 384 -4.97 18.72 -5.88
CA LEU A 384 -4.57 20.11 -5.87
C LEU A 384 -3.15 20.27 -5.29
N ILE A 385 -2.78 19.50 -4.26
CA ILE A 385 -1.42 19.50 -3.70
C ILE A 385 -0.41 18.92 -4.71
N SER A 386 -0.72 17.81 -5.36
CA SER A 386 0.17 17.19 -6.34
C SER A 386 0.40 18.10 -7.56
N THR A 387 -0.68 18.66 -8.12
CA THR A 387 -0.60 19.59 -9.25
C THR A 387 0.14 20.87 -8.89
N THR A 388 -0.04 21.40 -7.68
CA THR A 388 0.72 22.57 -7.23
C THR A 388 2.19 22.28 -6.98
N GLN A 389 2.53 21.10 -6.44
CA GLN A 389 3.92 20.66 -6.31
C GLN A 389 4.58 20.49 -7.69
N GLU A 390 3.88 19.94 -8.68
CA GLU A 390 4.39 19.80 -10.05
C GLU A 390 4.62 21.17 -10.73
N VAL A 391 3.64 22.09 -10.62
CA VAL A 391 3.77 23.47 -11.10
C VAL A 391 4.93 24.22 -10.43
N LEU A 392 5.15 23.99 -9.14
CA LEU A 392 6.29 24.56 -8.40
C LEU A 392 7.63 24.01 -8.90
N GLN A 393 7.71 22.72 -9.23
CA GLN A 393 8.93 22.06 -9.68
C GLN A 393 9.30 22.38 -11.14
N GLN A 394 8.32 22.44 -12.04
CA GLN A 394 8.55 22.67 -13.47
C GLN A 394 8.67 24.16 -13.82
N GLU A 395 7.68 24.97 -13.44
CA GLU A 395 7.51 26.32 -13.97
C GLU A 395 8.06 27.43 -13.04
N LEU A 396 8.08 27.21 -11.72
CA LEU A 396 8.43 28.22 -10.72
C LEU A 396 9.77 27.95 -10.01
N ALA A 397 10.58 27.03 -10.56
CA ALA A 397 11.89 26.70 -10.02
C ALA A 397 12.82 27.93 -9.98
N GLY A 398 13.30 28.28 -8.78
CA GLY A 398 14.23 29.39 -8.55
C GLY A 398 13.63 30.67 -7.96
N ILE A 399 12.30 30.75 -7.79
CA ILE A 399 11.66 31.90 -7.11
C ILE A 399 11.83 31.77 -5.59
N GLN A 400 12.52 32.73 -4.99
CA GLN A 400 12.91 32.69 -3.57
C GLN A 400 11.71 32.72 -2.60
N SER A 401 10.61 33.36 -3.00
CA SER A 401 9.37 33.48 -2.21
C SER A 401 8.67 32.13 -1.95
N PHE A 402 8.84 31.13 -2.82
CA PHE A 402 8.18 29.82 -2.69
C PHE A 402 9.08 28.71 -2.14
N ARG A 403 10.29 29.06 -1.67
CA ARG A 403 11.26 28.09 -1.15
C ARG A 403 10.69 27.18 -0.05
N HIS A 404 9.80 27.71 0.78
CA HIS A 404 9.18 26.99 1.89
C HIS A 404 7.81 26.40 1.56
N LEU A 405 7.21 26.78 0.41
CA LEU A 405 5.86 26.32 0.06
C LEU A 405 5.84 24.83 -0.27
N GLY A 406 6.87 24.33 -0.96
CA GLY A 406 6.99 22.89 -1.23
C GLY A 406 7.05 22.05 0.06
N SER A 407 7.81 22.49 1.06
CA SER A 407 7.83 21.83 2.38
C SER A 407 6.51 21.95 3.13
N GLN A 408 5.83 23.09 3.05
CA GLN A 408 4.52 23.29 3.68
C GLN A 408 3.44 22.41 3.04
N LEU A 409 3.44 22.28 1.71
CA LEU A 409 2.52 21.37 1.00
C LEU A 409 2.77 19.91 1.40
N ALA A 410 4.03 19.50 1.57
CA ALA A 410 4.36 18.16 2.07
C ALA A 410 3.97 17.94 3.55
N GLU A 411 4.00 18.99 4.38
CA GLU A 411 3.48 18.92 5.75
C GLU A 411 1.95 18.87 5.78
N LEU A 412 1.27 19.68 4.95
CA LEU A 412 -0.19 19.64 4.80
C LEU A 412 -0.64 18.25 4.31
N GLU A 413 0.07 17.66 3.36
CA GLU A 413 -0.15 16.28 2.92
C GLU A 413 -0.08 15.28 4.08
N ARG A 414 0.93 15.36 4.95
CA ARG A 414 1.03 14.52 6.17
C ARG A 414 -0.06 14.79 7.21
N VAL A 415 -0.57 16.01 7.30
CA VAL A 415 -1.68 16.35 8.20
C VAL A 415 -2.96 15.75 7.66
N ILE A 416 -3.22 15.88 6.36
CA ILE A 416 -4.36 15.26 5.68
C ILE A 416 -4.34 13.75 5.89
N GLU A 417 -3.19 13.10 5.76
CA GLU A 417 -3.05 11.66 6.07
C GLU A 417 -3.53 11.31 7.49
N ARG A 418 -3.09 12.05 8.51
CA ARG A 418 -3.51 11.82 9.91
C ARG A 418 -4.98 12.13 10.13
N MET A 419 -5.53 13.13 9.44
CA MET A 419 -6.95 13.44 9.49
C MET A 419 -7.78 12.30 8.87
N MET A 420 -7.35 11.75 7.74
CA MET A 420 -8.03 10.62 7.09
C MET A 420 -8.02 9.34 7.95
N GLU A 421 -6.90 9.03 8.61
CA GLU A 421 -6.83 7.91 9.56
C GLU A 421 -7.78 8.12 10.77
N ALA A 422 -7.85 9.34 11.31
CA ALA A 422 -8.75 9.67 12.41
C ALA A 422 -10.23 9.61 11.99
N ASP A 423 -10.57 10.19 10.84
CA ASP A 423 -11.92 10.17 10.26
C ASP A 423 -12.37 8.73 9.97
N PHE A 424 -11.47 7.87 9.51
CA PHE A 424 -11.78 6.45 9.30
C PHE A 424 -12.08 5.71 10.62
N VAL A 425 -11.35 6.00 11.70
CA VAL A 425 -11.62 5.42 13.03
C VAL A 425 -12.94 5.94 13.60
N GLU A 426 -13.22 7.24 13.47
CA GLU A 426 -14.50 7.83 13.86
C GLU A 426 -15.67 7.19 13.08
N PHE A 427 -15.50 7.00 11.77
CA PHE A 427 -16.47 6.30 10.94
C PHE A 427 -16.68 4.84 11.38
N ALA A 428 -15.59 4.11 11.62
CA ALA A 428 -15.65 2.71 12.04
C ALA A 428 -16.36 2.57 13.40
N THR A 429 -16.02 3.42 14.38
CA THR A 429 -16.66 3.42 15.71
C THR A 429 -18.15 3.75 15.64
N ALA A 430 -18.54 4.77 14.87
CA ALA A 430 -19.94 5.15 14.71
C ALA A 430 -20.79 4.00 14.12
N ASN A 431 -20.27 3.31 13.10
CA ASN A 431 -20.98 2.19 12.47
C ASN A 431 -20.97 0.90 13.31
N LEU A 432 -19.92 0.64 14.10
CA LEU A 432 -19.83 -0.56 14.95
C LEU A 432 -20.63 -0.44 16.26
N THR A 433 -20.79 0.78 16.80
CA THR A 433 -21.46 1.00 18.10
C THR A 433 -22.98 1.09 17.97
N ARG A 434 -23.52 1.14 16.75
CA ARG A 434 -24.96 1.19 16.48
C ARG A 434 -25.59 -0.21 16.68
N THR A 435 -26.03 -0.48 17.91
CA THR A 435 -26.55 -1.79 18.36
C THR A 435 -28.07 -1.87 18.48
N SER A 436 -28.83 -0.83 18.11
CA SER A 436 -30.29 -0.82 18.31
C SER A 436 -31.02 -1.77 17.35
N GLU A 437 -32.05 -2.47 17.84
CA GLU A 437 -32.87 -3.41 17.05
C GLU A 437 -33.61 -2.73 15.88
N ASP A 438 -33.96 -1.44 16.01
CA ASP A 438 -34.61 -0.64 14.96
C ASP A 438 -33.73 -0.39 13.74
N ASP A 439 -32.40 -0.54 13.87
CA ASP A 439 -31.46 -0.31 12.78
C ASP A 439 -31.20 -1.55 11.92
N MET A 440 -31.74 -2.71 12.32
CA MET A 440 -31.55 -4.00 11.64
C MET A 440 -32.20 -4.06 10.25
N GLU A 441 -33.18 -3.18 9.96
CA GLU A 441 -33.84 -3.08 8.65
C GLU A 441 -33.09 -2.16 7.67
N SER A 442 -32.19 -1.30 8.16
CA SER A 442 -31.34 -0.46 7.32
C SER A 442 -30.01 -1.17 7.05
N GLU A 443 -29.92 -1.86 5.91
CA GLU A 443 -28.68 -2.45 5.39
C GLU A 443 -27.60 -1.41 5.03
N GLY A 444 -27.97 -0.12 4.94
CA GLY A 444 -27.04 0.96 4.59
C GLY A 444 -26.09 1.36 5.72
N LEU A 445 -24.84 1.69 5.36
CA LEU A 445 -23.90 2.37 6.26
C LEU A 445 -24.28 3.84 6.41
N VAL A 446 -23.88 4.45 7.52
CA VAL A 446 -23.98 5.92 7.69
C VAL A 446 -22.88 6.56 6.85
N ASP A 447 -23.20 7.55 6.01
CA ASP A 447 -22.26 8.33 5.20
C ASP A 447 -21.31 7.50 4.30
N GLU A 448 -21.85 6.64 3.44
CA GLU A 448 -21.06 5.85 2.48
C GLU A 448 -20.12 6.71 1.62
N ASP A 449 -20.56 7.89 1.18
CA ASP A 449 -19.74 8.81 0.39
C ASP A 449 -18.49 9.30 1.14
N ARG A 450 -18.58 9.46 2.47
CA ARG A 450 -17.45 9.84 3.33
C ARG A 450 -16.45 8.69 3.46
N LEU A 451 -16.93 7.45 3.62
CA LEU A 451 -16.08 6.25 3.64
C LEU A 451 -15.35 6.07 2.31
N VAL A 452 -16.08 6.21 1.20
CA VAL A 452 -15.55 6.10 -0.15
C VAL A 452 -14.41 7.11 -0.34
N SER A 453 -14.64 8.38 0.00
CA SER A 453 -13.65 9.46 -0.11
C SER A 453 -12.39 9.21 0.75
N VAL A 454 -12.58 8.75 1.99
CA VAL A 454 -11.48 8.44 2.91
C VAL A 454 -10.68 7.23 2.45
N LEU A 455 -11.35 6.14 2.06
CA LEU A 455 -10.68 4.96 1.52
C LEU A 455 -9.94 5.28 0.23
N PHE A 456 -10.54 6.02 -0.71
CA PHE A 456 -9.86 6.40 -1.95
C PHE A 456 -8.59 7.22 -1.72
N GLY A 457 -8.61 8.19 -0.80
CA GLY A 457 -7.39 8.95 -0.48
C GLY A 457 -6.32 8.10 0.21
N LEU A 458 -6.69 7.14 1.07
CA LEU A 458 -5.76 6.24 1.76
C LEU A 458 -5.12 5.26 0.77
N LEU A 459 -5.90 4.75 -0.17
CA LEU A 459 -5.46 3.86 -1.23
C LEU A 459 -4.50 4.57 -2.20
N ARG A 460 -4.77 5.83 -2.54
CA ARG A 460 -3.90 6.66 -3.40
C ARG A 460 -2.52 6.91 -2.80
N LYS A 461 -2.40 6.92 -1.47
CA LYS A 461 -1.11 7.02 -0.76
C LYS A 461 -0.41 5.68 -0.54
N HIS A 462 -0.98 4.58 -1.04
CA HIS A 462 -0.48 3.20 -0.87
C HIS A 462 -0.28 2.78 0.61
N LYS A 463 -0.99 3.40 1.54
CA LYS A 463 -0.92 3.02 2.96
C LYS A 463 -1.98 1.98 3.28
N LEU A 464 -1.58 0.71 3.19
CA LEU A 464 -2.43 -0.44 3.49
C LEU A 464 -2.67 -0.67 5.00
N HIS A 465 -2.12 0.18 5.86
CA HIS A 465 -2.17 0.00 7.32
C HIS A 465 -3.52 0.32 7.97
N PHE A 466 -4.46 0.92 7.23
CA PHE A 466 -5.78 1.29 7.77
C PHE A 466 -6.60 0.07 8.26
N LEU A 467 -6.38 -1.12 7.67
CA LEU A 467 -7.00 -2.36 8.15
C LEU A 467 -6.53 -2.77 9.55
N HIS A 468 -5.29 -2.43 9.95
CA HIS A 468 -4.82 -2.68 11.31
C HIS A 468 -5.48 -1.76 12.32
N LEU A 469 -5.69 -0.49 11.97
CA LEU A 469 -6.45 0.45 12.79
C LEU A 469 -7.91 -0.02 12.93
N TYR A 470 -8.53 -0.47 11.84
CA TYR A 470 -9.86 -1.07 11.87
C TYR A 470 -9.92 -2.29 12.78
N ARG A 471 -8.91 -3.18 12.72
CA ARG A 471 -8.85 -4.38 13.56
C ARG A 471 -8.83 -4.04 15.05
N ASP A 472 -7.96 -3.10 15.42
CA ASP A 472 -7.77 -2.74 16.82
C ASP A 472 -9.03 -2.07 17.38
N GLU A 473 -9.71 -1.25 16.56
CA GLU A 473 -10.99 -0.63 16.91
C GLU A 473 -12.15 -1.64 16.98
N ALA A 474 -12.25 -2.57 16.02
CA ALA A 474 -13.24 -3.64 16.04
C ALA A 474 -13.08 -4.51 17.31
N TYR A 475 -11.83 -4.83 17.69
CA TYR A 475 -11.56 -5.56 18.92
C TYR A 475 -11.85 -4.75 20.19
N ALA A 476 -11.65 -3.43 20.17
CA ALA A 476 -12.03 -2.56 21.27
C ALA A 476 -13.55 -2.50 21.42
N THR A 477 -14.27 -2.33 20.31
CA THR A 477 -15.73 -2.27 20.27
C THR A 477 -16.35 -3.58 20.77
N ILE A 478 -15.95 -4.75 20.24
CA ILE A 478 -16.47 -6.05 20.71
C ILE A 478 -16.25 -6.23 22.23
N LYS A 479 -15.08 -5.84 22.75
CA LYS A 479 -14.81 -5.91 24.20
C LYS A 479 -15.70 -4.95 24.99
N SER A 480 -15.89 -3.74 24.48
CA SER A 480 -16.72 -2.71 25.11
C SER A 480 -18.18 -3.13 25.13
N THR A 481 -18.73 -3.60 24.00
CA THR A 481 -20.12 -4.08 23.88
C THR A 481 -20.40 -5.22 24.84
N VAL A 482 -19.52 -6.23 24.91
CA VAL A 482 -19.69 -7.35 25.87
C VAL A 482 -19.61 -6.85 27.31
N ARG A 483 -18.75 -5.88 27.62
CA ARG A 483 -18.64 -5.32 28.98
C ARG A 483 -19.86 -4.46 29.34
N GLN A 484 -20.33 -3.63 28.41
CA GLN A 484 -21.45 -2.71 28.62
C GLN A 484 -22.77 -3.47 28.77
N THR A 485 -23.06 -4.42 27.88
CA THR A 485 -24.26 -5.28 27.99
C THR A 485 -24.31 -6.06 29.29
N VAL A 486 -23.17 -6.58 29.75
CA VAL A 486 -23.04 -7.20 31.06
C VAL A 486 -23.31 -6.19 32.19
N GLN A 487 -22.79 -4.98 32.06
CA GLN A 487 -22.97 -3.93 33.06
C GLN A 487 -24.43 -3.47 33.15
N ASP A 488 -25.08 -3.23 32.02
CA ASP A 488 -26.47 -2.74 31.93
C ASP A 488 -27.45 -3.73 32.61
N ILE A 489 -27.28 -5.03 32.35
CA ILE A 489 -28.14 -6.08 32.94
C ILE A 489 -27.84 -6.27 34.43
N VAL A 490 -26.59 -6.10 34.84
CA VAL A 490 -26.19 -6.16 36.25
C VAL A 490 -26.72 -4.96 37.04
N THR A 491 -26.77 -3.77 36.43
CA THR A 491 -27.34 -2.57 37.05
C THR A 491 -28.87 -2.67 37.16
N ASP A 492 -29.55 -3.18 36.14
CA ASP A 492 -31.01 -3.41 36.19
C ASP A 492 -31.40 -4.46 37.24
N SER A 493 -30.50 -5.40 37.56
CA SER A 493 -30.73 -6.41 38.60
C SER A 493 -30.50 -5.87 40.03
N LYS A 494 -29.91 -4.68 40.18
CA LYS A 494 -29.53 -4.07 41.46
C LYS A 494 -30.19 -2.70 41.64
N GLU A 495 -31.51 -2.66 41.79
CA GLU A 495 -32.18 -1.42 42.20
C GLU A 495 -31.89 -1.00 43.66
N ASN A 496 -31.17 -1.77 44.52
CA ASN A 496 -31.17 -1.53 45.98
C ASN A 496 -29.89 -1.78 46.82
N GLU A 497 -28.66 -1.86 46.29
CA GLU A 497 -27.46 -2.00 47.16
C GLU A 497 -26.31 -1.03 46.81
N GLU A 498 -25.99 -0.15 47.77
CA GLU A 498 -25.05 1.00 47.68
C GLU A 498 -23.55 0.64 47.68
N GLU A 499 -23.17 -0.64 47.70
CA GLU A 499 -21.75 -1.03 47.61
C GLU A 499 -21.50 -1.80 46.32
N SER A 500 -20.76 -1.19 45.38
CA SER A 500 -20.40 -1.81 44.10
C SER A 500 -19.43 -2.99 44.32
N PRO A 501 -19.88 -4.26 44.23
CA PRO A 501 -18.95 -5.36 44.16
C PRO A 501 -18.32 -5.33 42.76
N SER A 502 -17.15 -5.94 42.59
CA SER A 502 -16.60 -6.20 41.26
C SER A 502 -17.68 -6.81 40.35
N ILE A 503 -17.80 -6.36 39.10
CA ILE A 503 -18.73 -6.89 38.08
C ILE A 503 -18.63 -8.43 38.01
N THR A 504 -17.46 -8.97 38.29
CA THR A 504 -17.20 -10.41 38.30
C THR A 504 -17.89 -11.13 39.47
N ASP A 505 -18.03 -10.46 40.61
CA ASP A 505 -18.65 -11.01 41.82
C ASP A 505 -20.18 -10.88 41.77
N THR A 506 -20.70 -9.81 41.17
CA THR A 506 -22.15 -9.67 40.91
C THR A 506 -22.64 -10.67 39.86
N MET A 507 -21.85 -10.93 38.81
CA MET A 507 -22.15 -11.97 37.82
C MET A 507 -22.24 -13.39 38.41
N ARG A 508 -21.52 -13.65 39.52
CA ARG A 508 -21.58 -14.93 40.23
C ARG A 508 -22.86 -15.09 41.06
N GLY A 509 -23.47 -14.00 41.49
CA GLY A 509 -24.69 -14.00 42.31
C GLY A 509 -26.00 -14.08 41.51
N LEU A 510 -25.95 -13.97 40.17
CA LEU A 510 -27.14 -14.05 39.31
C LEU A 510 -27.76 -15.46 39.32
N ASP A 511 -29.09 -15.51 39.45
CA ASP A 511 -29.87 -16.74 39.28
C ASP A 511 -29.68 -17.33 37.87
N PHE A 512 -29.91 -18.64 37.71
CA PHE A 512 -29.69 -19.32 36.43
C PHE A 512 -30.50 -18.71 35.29
N LEU A 513 -31.77 -18.36 35.51
CA LEU A 513 -32.62 -17.78 34.48
C LEU A 513 -32.15 -16.38 34.07
N GLN A 514 -31.79 -15.54 35.04
CA GLN A 514 -31.26 -14.19 34.81
C GLN A 514 -29.93 -14.24 34.08
N TRP A 515 -29.03 -15.13 34.49
CA TRP A 515 -27.75 -15.33 33.81
C TRP A 515 -27.92 -15.86 32.37
N MET A 516 -28.90 -16.74 32.15
CA MET A 516 -29.18 -17.27 30.82
C MET A 516 -29.73 -16.19 29.88
N ASN A 517 -30.59 -15.30 30.38
CA ASN A 517 -31.06 -14.13 29.64
C ASN A 517 -29.90 -13.16 29.37
N MET A 518 -29.04 -12.90 30.36
CA MET A 518 -27.84 -12.09 30.18
C MET A 518 -26.92 -12.67 29.08
N LEU A 519 -26.71 -13.98 29.06
CA LEU A 519 -25.88 -14.61 28.02
C LEU A 519 -26.52 -14.48 26.64
N LYS A 520 -27.84 -14.61 26.55
CA LYS A 520 -28.60 -14.40 25.30
C LYS A 520 -28.44 -12.98 24.78
N GLU A 521 -28.60 -11.98 25.63
CA GLU A 521 -28.42 -10.57 25.25
C GLU A 521 -26.97 -10.27 24.83
N VAL A 522 -25.98 -10.81 25.53
CA VAL A 522 -24.56 -10.70 25.13
C VAL A 522 -24.31 -11.35 23.77
N PHE A 523 -24.90 -12.51 23.50
CA PHE A 523 -24.79 -13.18 22.20
C PHE A 523 -25.44 -12.36 21.09
N ASN A 524 -26.65 -11.83 21.32
CA ASN A 524 -27.35 -10.97 20.36
C ASN A 524 -26.56 -9.69 20.06
N ALA A 525 -26.10 -8.98 21.09
CA ALA A 525 -25.31 -7.76 20.92
C ALA A 525 -23.98 -8.02 20.19
N SER A 526 -23.31 -9.14 20.51
CA SER A 526 -22.11 -9.56 19.80
C SER A 526 -22.40 -9.89 18.33
N LEU A 527 -23.51 -10.58 18.04
CA LEU A 527 -23.94 -10.86 16.66
C LEU A 527 -24.28 -9.59 15.88
N CYS A 528 -24.90 -8.58 16.50
CA CYS A 528 -25.17 -7.29 15.86
C CYS A 528 -23.87 -6.62 15.41
N VAL A 529 -22.86 -6.53 16.29
CA VAL A 529 -21.55 -5.97 15.93
C VAL A 529 -20.90 -6.77 14.79
N LEU A 530 -20.96 -8.10 14.84
CA LEU A 530 -20.41 -8.96 13.78
C LEU A 530 -21.14 -8.81 12.43
N ARG A 531 -22.47 -8.64 12.44
CA ARG A 531 -23.25 -8.35 11.23
C ARG A 531 -22.86 -7.00 10.63
N ARG A 532 -22.67 -5.97 11.46
CA ARG A 532 -22.16 -4.65 11.00
C ARG A 532 -20.74 -4.74 10.45
N MET A 533 -19.86 -5.52 11.07
CA MET A 533 -18.53 -5.81 10.51
C MET A 533 -18.60 -6.47 9.14
N LYS A 534 -19.59 -7.36 8.90
CA LYS A 534 -19.82 -7.96 7.58
C LYS A 534 -20.25 -6.92 6.53
N VAL A 535 -21.16 -6.01 6.87
CA VAL A 535 -21.59 -4.92 5.98
C VAL A 535 -20.42 -3.97 5.66
N LEU A 536 -19.63 -3.59 6.69
CA LEU A 536 -18.42 -2.79 6.50
C LEU A 536 -17.39 -3.50 5.61
N HIS A 537 -17.18 -4.80 5.81
CA HIS A 537 -16.33 -5.61 4.94
C HIS A 537 -16.82 -5.57 3.49
N GLN A 538 -18.12 -5.81 3.25
CA GLN A 538 -18.69 -5.73 1.89
C GLN A 538 -18.50 -4.35 1.26
N SER A 539 -18.69 -3.26 2.01
CA SER A 539 -18.47 -1.91 1.51
C SER A 539 -17.00 -1.61 1.21
N ILE A 540 -16.06 -2.00 2.10
CA ILE A 540 -14.62 -1.88 1.86
C ILE A 540 -14.22 -2.65 0.60
N VAL A 541 -14.76 -3.86 0.39
CA VAL A 541 -14.51 -4.66 -0.81
C VAL A 541 -15.08 -3.98 -2.05
N ARG A 542 -16.30 -3.42 -2.00
CA ARG A 542 -16.86 -2.63 -3.12
C ARG A 542 -15.93 -1.48 -3.50
N VAL A 543 -15.45 -0.70 -2.52
CA VAL A 543 -14.55 0.42 -2.78
C VAL A 543 -13.20 -0.03 -3.34
N LEU A 544 -12.62 -1.11 -2.81
CA LEU A 544 -11.38 -1.70 -3.33
C LEU A 544 -11.55 -2.15 -4.80
N MET A 545 -12.69 -2.76 -5.14
CA MET A 545 -12.99 -3.20 -6.50
C MET A 545 -13.19 -2.02 -7.47
N ILE A 546 -13.83 -0.94 -7.02
CA ILE A 546 -13.95 0.29 -7.81
C ILE A 546 -12.56 0.92 -8.02
N ALA A 547 -11.71 0.95 -6.98
CA ALA A 547 -10.34 1.48 -7.06
C ALA A 547 -9.39 0.68 -7.96
N ALA A 548 -9.66 -0.62 -8.16
CA ALA A 548 -8.92 -1.48 -9.07
C ALA A 548 -9.34 -1.34 -10.55
N GLY A 549 -10.31 -0.46 -10.87
CA GLY A 549 -10.76 -0.19 -12.24
C GLY A 549 -12.05 -0.89 -12.66
N GLY A 550 -12.84 -1.41 -11.72
CA GLY A 550 -14.09 -2.10 -12.01
C GLY A 550 -13.92 -3.49 -12.65
N VAL A 551 -15.03 -4.24 -12.75
CA VAL A 551 -15.08 -5.66 -13.16
C VAL A 551 -14.87 -5.87 -14.68
N THR A 552 -14.05 -5.04 -15.33
CA THR A 552 -13.70 -5.31 -16.73
C THR A 552 -12.53 -6.29 -16.78
N THR A 553 -12.85 -7.57 -16.88
CA THR A 553 -12.05 -8.68 -17.47
C THR A 553 -11.00 -9.43 -16.64
N HIS A 554 -10.85 -9.21 -15.33
CA HIS A 554 -9.72 -9.80 -14.56
C HIS A 554 -10.04 -10.64 -13.30
N PHE A 555 -11.31 -10.89 -12.95
CA PHE A 555 -11.67 -11.73 -11.80
C PHE A 555 -12.47 -12.96 -12.25
N ASP A 556 -12.06 -14.14 -11.80
CA ASP A 556 -12.77 -15.40 -12.05
C ASP A 556 -14.11 -15.41 -11.29
N PRO A 557 -15.17 -16.08 -11.80
CA PRO A 557 -16.47 -16.18 -11.12
C PRO A 557 -16.36 -16.76 -9.69
N ASP A 558 -15.46 -17.73 -9.48
CA ASP A 558 -15.19 -18.33 -8.16
C ASP A 558 -14.57 -17.32 -7.17
N ASP A 559 -13.79 -16.36 -7.67
CA ASP A 559 -13.25 -15.27 -6.83
C ASP A 559 -14.38 -14.31 -6.41
N LEU A 560 -15.37 -14.04 -7.29
CA LEU A 560 -16.52 -13.17 -6.96
C LEU A 560 -17.46 -13.76 -5.90
N GLU A 561 -17.70 -15.07 -5.90
CA GLU A 561 -18.44 -15.74 -4.81
C GLU A 561 -17.67 -15.66 -3.48
N SER A 562 -16.34 -15.78 -3.51
CA SER A 562 -15.49 -15.63 -2.32
C SER A 562 -15.57 -14.24 -1.68
N PHE A 563 -15.89 -13.22 -2.48
CA PHE A 563 -16.05 -11.81 -2.06
C PHE A 563 -17.47 -11.46 -1.58
N GLY A 564 -18.45 -12.36 -1.71
CA GLY A 564 -19.77 -12.23 -1.07
C GLY A 564 -20.66 -11.10 -1.58
N ILE A 565 -20.59 -10.77 -2.87
CA ILE A 565 -21.40 -9.73 -3.52
C ILE A 565 -22.52 -10.38 -4.37
N PRO A 566 -23.81 -10.07 -4.14
CA PRO A 566 -24.92 -10.60 -4.94
C PRO A 566 -24.92 -10.09 -6.39
N GLU A 567 -25.27 -10.95 -7.35
CA GLU A 567 -25.40 -10.67 -8.80
C GLU A 567 -26.24 -9.43 -9.18
N SER A 568 -27.04 -8.90 -8.26
CA SER A 568 -27.94 -7.76 -8.49
C SER A 568 -27.29 -6.37 -8.37
N ASP A 569 -26.16 -6.23 -7.67
CA ASP A 569 -25.47 -4.94 -7.47
C ASP A 569 -24.55 -4.55 -8.65
N PHE A 570 -24.58 -5.34 -9.73
CA PHE A 570 -23.69 -5.25 -10.90
C PHE A 570 -24.03 -4.11 -11.87
N LEU A 571 -25.09 -3.34 -11.63
CA LEU A 571 -25.73 -2.50 -12.66
C LEU A 571 -25.50 -0.99 -12.58
N GLN A 572 -24.56 -0.48 -11.78
CA GLN A 572 -24.16 0.93 -11.95
C GLN A 572 -22.65 1.16 -11.84
N PRO A 573 -21.93 1.25 -12.98
CA PRO A 573 -20.67 1.95 -13.03
C PRO A 573 -20.97 3.45 -13.02
N VAL A 574 -20.95 4.09 -11.84
CA VAL A 574 -21.18 5.55 -11.75
C VAL A 574 -19.98 6.35 -12.25
N CYS A 575 -18.79 5.79 -12.37
CA CYS A 575 -17.61 6.57 -12.79
C CYS A 575 -16.76 5.87 -13.85
N SER A 576 -17.08 6.11 -15.12
CA SER A 576 -16.14 5.89 -16.23
C SER A 576 -15.08 6.99 -16.21
N GLY A 577 -13.97 6.77 -15.47
CA GLY A 577 -12.85 7.72 -15.51
C GLY A 577 -11.88 7.75 -14.33
N VAL A 578 -11.95 6.80 -13.38
CA VAL A 578 -10.96 6.75 -12.29
C VAL A 578 -9.72 5.98 -12.77
N ASP A 579 -8.55 6.61 -12.73
CA ASP A 579 -7.26 5.96 -12.97
C ASP A 579 -7.11 4.73 -12.04
N ILE A 580 -6.48 3.66 -12.51
CA ILE A 580 -6.24 2.45 -11.70
C ILE A 580 -5.33 2.85 -10.52
N LEU A 581 -5.90 2.91 -9.32
CA LEU A 581 -5.21 3.37 -8.10
C LEU A 581 -4.42 2.24 -7.42
N ILE A 582 -4.78 0.97 -7.67
CA ILE A 582 -4.19 -0.20 -7.01
C ILE A 582 -3.98 -1.34 -8.01
N SER A 583 -2.91 -2.12 -7.84
CA SER A 583 -2.71 -3.37 -8.56
C SER A 583 -3.82 -4.39 -8.22
N THR A 584 -4.25 -5.19 -9.20
CA THR A 584 -5.23 -6.27 -8.97
C THR A 584 -4.73 -7.27 -7.91
N THR A 585 -3.42 -7.46 -7.79
CA THR A 585 -2.80 -8.31 -6.76
C THR A 585 -2.93 -7.75 -5.36
N ASP A 586 -2.79 -6.45 -5.16
CA ASP A 586 -2.91 -5.84 -3.83
C ASP A 586 -4.38 -5.70 -3.42
N CYS A 587 -5.28 -5.49 -4.38
CA CYS A 587 -6.73 -5.58 -4.15
C CYS A 587 -7.14 -6.97 -3.62
N LYS A 588 -6.62 -8.06 -4.21
CA LYS A 588 -6.87 -9.43 -3.72
C LYS A 588 -6.31 -9.63 -2.30
N LYS A 589 -5.10 -9.15 -2.01
CA LYS A 589 -4.51 -9.24 -0.65
C LYS A 589 -5.33 -8.47 0.38
N LEU A 590 -5.69 -7.21 0.10
CA LEU A 590 -6.48 -6.37 1.02
C LEU A 590 -7.86 -6.94 1.28
N THR A 591 -8.49 -7.51 0.24
CA THR A 591 -9.79 -8.17 0.39
C THR A 591 -9.69 -9.41 1.26
N GLN A 592 -8.64 -10.22 1.06
CA GLN A 592 -8.35 -11.38 1.90
C GLN A 592 -8.04 -10.96 3.34
N GLU A 593 -7.24 -9.92 3.57
CA GLU A 593 -6.95 -9.37 4.90
C GLU A 593 -8.23 -8.86 5.60
N SER A 594 -9.12 -8.20 4.86
CA SER A 594 -10.42 -7.74 5.38
C SER A 594 -11.33 -8.93 5.78
N LYS A 595 -11.32 -10.01 4.99
CA LYS A 595 -12.05 -11.26 5.30
C LYS A 595 -11.46 -11.98 6.51
N GLU A 596 -10.13 -12.04 6.62
CA GLU A 596 -9.42 -12.58 7.78
C GLU A 596 -9.73 -11.79 9.05
N LEU A 597 -9.88 -10.46 8.94
CA LEU A 597 -10.26 -9.60 10.05
C LEU A 597 -11.70 -9.85 10.52
N LEU A 598 -12.66 -10.07 9.62
CA LEU A 598 -14.01 -10.48 9.99
C LEU A 598 -13.99 -11.79 10.78
N CYS A 599 -13.23 -12.78 10.30
CA CYS A 599 -13.09 -14.07 10.97
C CYS A 599 -12.38 -13.96 12.32
N ALA A 600 -11.33 -13.14 12.42
CA ALA A 600 -10.65 -12.88 13.69
C ALA A 600 -11.55 -12.10 14.67
N GLY A 601 -12.44 -11.23 14.18
CA GLY A 601 -13.51 -10.61 14.95
C GLY A 601 -14.48 -11.63 15.56
N CYS A 602 -14.95 -12.60 14.76
CA CYS A 602 -15.78 -13.71 15.23
C CYS A 602 -15.06 -14.55 16.29
N GLU A 603 -13.79 -14.90 16.07
CA GLU A 603 -12.97 -15.63 17.06
C GLU A 603 -12.84 -14.84 18.37
N MET A 604 -12.64 -13.52 18.29
CA MET A 604 -12.55 -12.65 19.47
C MET A 604 -13.87 -12.55 20.24
N ALA A 605 -15.01 -12.45 19.55
CA ALA A 605 -16.33 -12.48 20.20
C ALA A 605 -16.56 -13.81 20.93
N GLN A 606 -16.26 -14.94 20.28
CA GLN A 606 -16.34 -16.26 20.88
C GLN A 606 -15.41 -16.43 22.09
N LEU A 607 -14.17 -15.93 22.01
CA LEU A 607 -13.21 -15.96 23.12
C LEU A 607 -13.68 -15.13 24.32
N ARG A 608 -14.39 -14.02 24.10
CA ARG A 608 -14.97 -13.20 25.19
C ARG A 608 -16.15 -13.92 25.84
N CYS A 609 -17.04 -14.48 25.03
CA CYS A 609 -18.14 -15.32 25.50
C CYS A 609 -17.62 -16.53 26.30
N ALA A 610 -16.56 -17.19 25.81
CA ALA A 610 -15.92 -18.31 26.50
C ALA A 610 -15.34 -17.91 27.86
N LYS A 611 -14.80 -16.69 27.98
CA LYS A 611 -14.34 -16.15 29.27
C LYS A 611 -15.51 -15.95 30.25
N LEU A 612 -16.66 -15.47 29.79
CA LEU A 612 -17.85 -15.32 30.63
C LEU A 612 -18.32 -16.67 31.20
N ILE A 613 -18.42 -17.69 30.35
CA ILE A 613 -18.78 -19.05 30.78
C ILE A 613 -17.73 -19.60 31.76
N ASN A 614 -16.44 -19.41 31.49
CA ASN A 614 -15.37 -19.88 32.37
C ASN A 614 -15.34 -19.16 33.73
N VAL A 615 -15.73 -17.88 33.81
CA VAL A 615 -15.83 -17.16 35.08
C VAL A 615 -16.89 -17.79 35.98
N ARG A 616 -18.07 -18.13 35.42
CA ARG A 616 -19.13 -18.81 36.17
C ARG A 616 -18.79 -20.27 36.47
N GLY A 617 -18.14 -20.97 35.54
CA GLY A 617 -17.69 -22.35 35.74
C GLY A 617 -16.62 -22.49 36.82
N LYS A 618 -15.67 -21.55 36.93
CA LYS A 618 -14.68 -21.54 38.02
C LYS A 618 -15.29 -21.30 39.40
N ALA A 619 -16.46 -20.66 39.45
CA ALA A 619 -17.19 -20.41 40.68
C ALA A 619 -18.09 -21.59 41.10
N GLY A 620 -18.10 -22.70 40.35
CA GLY A 620 -18.82 -23.93 40.70
C GLY A 620 -20.33 -23.90 40.45
N TYR A 621 -20.91 -22.76 40.06
CA TYR A 621 -22.35 -22.64 39.78
C TYR A 621 -22.82 -23.39 38.54
N LEU A 622 -21.92 -23.64 37.57
CA LEU A 622 -22.23 -24.49 36.42
C LEU A 622 -22.23 -25.99 36.79
N ASP A 623 -21.70 -26.34 37.96
CA ASP A 623 -21.59 -27.73 38.38
C ASP A 623 -22.86 -28.24 39.09
N SER A 624 -23.76 -27.34 39.50
CA SER A 624 -25.04 -27.67 40.14
C SER A 624 -26.23 -27.60 39.17
N LEU A 625 -25.98 -27.46 37.88
CA LEU A 625 -27.04 -27.39 36.86
C LEU A 625 -27.75 -28.73 36.73
N SER A 626 -29.06 -28.69 36.52
CA SER A 626 -29.82 -29.87 36.06
C SER A 626 -29.47 -30.22 34.61
N SER A 627 -29.77 -31.45 34.18
CA SER A 627 -29.52 -31.86 32.79
C SER A 627 -30.26 -30.97 31.78
N ALA A 628 -31.52 -30.64 32.05
CA ALA A 628 -32.33 -29.77 31.20
C ALA A 628 -31.75 -28.34 31.09
N GLU A 629 -31.25 -27.79 32.19
CA GLU A 629 -30.60 -26.47 32.20
C GLU A 629 -29.27 -26.49 31.42
N PHE A 630 -28.50 -27.56 31.56
CA PHE A 630 -27.26 -27.75 30.80
C PHE A 630 -27.51 -27.86 29.29
N VAL A 631 -28.54 -28.61 28.87
CA VAL A 631 -28.96 -28.70 27.46
C VAL A 631 -29.35 -27.33 26.91
N ARG A 632 -30.10 -26.54 27.69
CA ARG A 632 -30.49 -25.19 27.28
C ARG A 632 -29.28 -24.29 27.04
N LEU A 633 -28.26 -24.38 27.91
CA LEU A 633 -26.99 -23.69 27.73
C LEU A 633 -26.25 -24.18 26.48
N THR A 634 -26.11 -25.50 26.30
CA THR A 634 -25.44 -26.10 25.13
C THR A 634 -26.09 -25.68 23.82
N ARG A 635 -27.44 -25.71 23.73
CA ARG A 635 -28.16 -25.26 22.52
C ARG A 635 -27.91 -23.78 22.23
N MET A 636 -28.00 -22.91 23.23
CA MET A 636 -27.76 -21.48 23.03
C MET A 636 -26.32 -21.19 22.57
N VAL A 637 -25.34 -21.90 23.13
CA VAL A 637 -23.95 -21.78 22.69
C VAL A 637 -23.78 -22.27 21.26
N GLU A 638 -24.39 -23.41 20.90
CA GLU A 638 -24.28 -23.96 19.54
C GLU A 638 -24.97 -23.05 18.52
N ASP A 639 -26.16 -22.51 18.82
CA ASP A 639 -26.87 -21.55 17.96
C ASP A 639 -26.01 -20.30 17.69
N PHE A 640 -25.40 -19.72 18.74
CA PHE A 640 -24.51 -18.57 18.60
C PHE A 640 -23.27 -18.90 17.76
N VAL A 641 -22.67 -20.08 17.94
CA VAL A 641 -21.51 -20.47 17.13
C VAL A 641 -21.91 -20.69 15.67
N MET A 642 -23.04 -21.35 15.42
CA MET A 642 -23.57 -21.53 14.07
C MET A 642 -23.85 -20.19 13.38
N ASP A 643 -24.38 -19.21 14.10
CA ASP A 643 -24.60 -17.87 13.54
C ASP A 643 -23.29 -17.11 13.28
N CYS A 644 -22.28 -17.26 14.13
CA CYS A 644 -20.92 -16.75 13.85
C CYS A 644 -20.32 -17.42 12.60
N GLU A 645 -20.53 -18.72 12.42
CA GLU A 645 -20.06 -19.49 11.26
C GLU A 645 -20.75 -19.07 9.96
N LYS A 646 -22.04 -18.74 10.02
CA LYS A 646 -22.78 -18.15 8.87
C LYS A 646 -22.23 -16.77 8.47
N ILE A 647 -21.71 -15.99 9.42
CA ILE A 647 -21.19 -14.64 9.16
C ILE A 647 -19.80 -14.68 8.52
N CYS A 648 -18.87 -15.48 9.06
CA CYS A 648 -17.47 -15.54 8.57
C CYS A 648 -17.22 -16.67 7.54
N GLY A 649 -18.06 -17.70 7.49
CA GLY A 649 -17.87 -18.87 6.62
C GLY A 649 -16.76 -19.84 7.07
N ARG A 650 -16.17 -19.62 8.25
CA ARG A 650 -15.13 -20.48 8.84
C ARG A 650 -15.57 -21.00 10.20
N GLN A 651 -15.26 -22.27 10.46
CA GLN A 651 -15.51 -22.89 11.75
C GLN A 651 -14.50 -22.40 12.79
N SER A 652 -15.01 -21.96 13.95
CA SER A 652 -14.18 -21.63 15.10
C SER A 652 -14.51 -22.54 16.28
N HIS A 653 -13.45 -23.01 16.95
CA HIS A 653 -13.54 -24.05 17.98
C HIS A 653 -13.36 -23.51 19.40
N SER A 654 -13.11 -22.21 19.57
CA SER A 654 -12.74 -21.64 20.88
C SER A 654 -13.85 -21.78 21.94
N LEU A 655 -15.08 -21.42 21.57
CA LEU A 655 -16.24 -21.52 22.46
C LEU A 655 -16.69 -22.98 22.62
N ARG A 656 -16.71 -23.77 21.55
CA ARG A 656 -17.01 -25.21 21.59
C ARG A 656 -16.04 -25.99 22.47
N ALA A 657 -14.74 -25.68 22.43
CA ALA A 657 -13.75 -26.29 23.31
C ALA A 657 -14.01 -25.96 24.79
N THR A 658 -14.46 -24.73 25.08
CA THR A 658 -14.85 -24.33 26.43
C THR A 658 -16.10 -25.07 26.88
N LEU A 659 -17.12 -25.17 26.02
CA LEU A 659 -18.34 -25.93 26.28
C LEU A 659 -18.04 -27.40 26.54
N LEU A 660 -17.20 -28.03 25.71
CA LEU A 660 -16.77 -29.42 25.88
C LEU A 660 -16.05 -29.64 27.22
N SER A 661 -15.20 -28.71 27.63
CA SER A 661 -14.53 -28.76 28.93
C SER A 661 -15.51 -28.71 30.10
N GLN A 662 -16.54 -27.85 30.02
CA GLN A 662 -17.60 -27.79 31.03
C GLN A 662 -18.50 -29.03 31.00
N ALA A 663 -18.84 -29.53 29.80
CA ALA A 663 -19.62 -30.75 29.62
C ALA A 663 -18.93 -31.97 30.25
N LYS A 664 -17.61 -32.11 30.08
CA LYS A 664 -16.84 -33.18 30.73
C LYS A 664 -16.89 -33.10 32.25
N LYS A 665 -16.77 -31.90 32.82
CA LYS A 665 -16.89 -31.70 34.28
C LYS A 665 -18.28 -32.02 34.80
N PHE A 666 -19.32 -31.62 34.06
CA PHE A 666 -20.70 -31.96 34.37
C PHE A 666 -20.90 -33.48 34.39
N VAL A 667 -20.46 -34.19 33.34
CA VAL A 667 -20.57 -35.66 33.25
C VAL A 667 -19.79 -36.36 34.37
N GLU A 668 -18.58 -35.90 34.70
CA GLU A 668 -17.77 -36.48 35.78
C GLU A 668 -18.49 -36.36 37.14
N ARG A 669 -19.07 -35.18 37.42
CA ARG A 669 -19.79 -34.94 38.68
C ARG A 669 -21.13 -35.67 38.72
N PHE A 670 -21.86 -35.68 37.60
CA PHE A 670 -23.07 -36.48 37.42
C PHE A 670 -22.80 -37.95 37.73
N HIS A 671 -21.73 -38.51 37.18
CA HIS A 671 -21.32 -39.89 37.46
C HIS A 671 -20.94 -40.11 38.93
N GLU A 672 -20.12 -39.24 39.51
CA GLU A 672 -19.71 -39.36 40.91
C GLU A 672 -20.90 -39.27 41.88
N GLU A 673 -21.90 -38.42 41.60
CA GLU A 673 -23.12 -38.36 42.40
C GLU A 673 -23.89 -39.69 42.35
N ARG A 674 -24.12 -40.25 41.15
CA ARG A 674 -24.82 -41.53 40.98
C ARG A 674 -24.05 -42.68 41.60
N LYS A 675 -22.73 -42.71 41.44
CA LYS A 675 -21.83 -43.71 42.01
C LYS A 675 -21.84 -43.68 43.54
N ASN A 676 -21.73 -42.49 44.15
CA ASN A 676 -21.79 -42.32 45.60
C ASN A 676 -23.17 -42.73 46.14
N LYS A 677 -24.25 -42.29 45.48
CA LYS A 677 -25.62 -42.70 45.83
C LYS A 677 -25.80 -44.21 45.75
N LEU A 678 -25.37 -44.84 44.65
CA LEU A 678 -25.46 -46.28 44.48
C LEU A 678 -24.64 -47.05 45.52
N SER A 679 -23.42 -46.61 45.83
CA SER A 679 -22.59 -47.21 46.87
C SER A 679 -23.25 -47.13 48.25
N LEU A 680 -23.81 -45.96 48.60
CA LEU A 680 -24.48 -45.76 49.89
C LEU A 680 -25.73 -46.63 50.03
N ILE A 681 -26.52 -46.79 48.97
CA ILE A 681 -27.73 -47.60 49.00
C ILE A 681 -27.36 -49.09 49.07
N LEU A 682 -26.37 -49.54 48.30
CA LEU A 682 -25.87 -50.92 48.34
C LEU A 682 -25.32 -51.29 49.72
N ASP A 683 -24.56 -50.40 50.36
CA ASP A 683 -23.96 -50.65 51.67
C ASP A 683 -24.99 -50.75 52.80
N ASN A 684 -26.17 -50.18 52.60
CA ASN A 684 -27.30 -50.23 53.54
C ASN A 684 -28.37 -51.28 53.15
N GLU A 685 -28.16 -52.04 52.07
CA GLU A 685 -29.15 -52.95 51.51
C GLU A 685 -29.36 -54.19 52.39
N ARG A 686 -30.63 -54.46 52.73
CA ARG A 686 -31.02 -55.58 53.60
C ARG A 686 -31.39 -56.85 52.84
N TRP A 687 -31.39 -56.81 51.50
CA TRP A 687 -31.75 -57.94 50.64
C TRP A 687 -33.15 -58.48 50.94
N LYS A 688 -34.08 -57.54 51.18
CA LYS A 688 -35.50 -57.82 51.36
C LYS A 688 -36.24 -57.42 50.08
N GLN A 689 -37.29 -58.18 49.76
CA GLN A 689 -38.21 -57.82 48.69
C GLN A 689 -38.79 -56.43 48.94
N ALA A 690 -38.67 -55.56 47.94
CA ALA A 690 -39.18 -54.21 47.95
C ALA A 690 -40.47 -54.12 47.10
N ASP A 691 -41.36 -53.21 47.48
CA ASP A 691 -42.54 -52.89 46.69
C ASP A 691 -42.13 -51.99 45.51
N VAL A 692 -42.71 -52.23 44.35
CA VAL A 692 -42.42 -51.54 43.09
C VAL A 692 -43.41 -50.39 42.90
N PRO A 693 -42.93 -49.13 42.84
CA PRO A 693 -43.75 -47.98 42.44
C PRO A 693 -44.25 -48.14 40.99
N THR A 694 -45.46 -47.66 40.72
CA THR A 694 -46.07 -47.76 39.38
C THR A 694 -45.31 -47.01 38.30
N GLU A 695 -44.67 -45.89 38.66
CA GLU A 695 -43.80 -45.12 37.76
C GLU A 695 -42.62 -45.96 37.25
N LEU A 696 -42.00 -46.74 38.13
CA LEU A 696 -40.87 -47.60 37.78
C LEU A 696 -41.32 -48.84 36.99
N GLN A 697 -42.52 -49.36 37.25
CA GLN A 697 -43.11 -50.42 36.42
C GLN A 697 -43.36 -49.90 34.99
N SER A 698 -43.96 -48.71 34.83
CA SER A 698 -44.18 -48.11 33.50
C SER A 698 -42.88 -47.81 32.75
N LEU A 699 -41.83 -47.38 33.47
CA LEU A 699 -40.51 -47.16 32.90
C LEU A 699 -39.90 -48.48 32.42
N VAL A 700 -39.96 -49.54 33.22
CA VAL A 700 -39.48 -50.87 32.82
C VAL A 700 -40.25 -51.43 31.63
N ASP A 701 -41.57 -51.26 31.58
CA ASP A 701 -42.41 -51.67 30.45
C ASP A 701 -42.00 -50.92 29.17
N SER A 702 -41.74 -49.61 29.27
CA SER A 702 -41.27 -48.78 28.13
C SER A 702 -39.89 -49.18 27.60
N LEU A 703 -39.00 -49.68 28.47
CA LEU A 703 -37.67 -50.17 28.09
C LEU A 703 -37.74 -51.51 27.36
N VAL A 704 -38.78 -52.31 27.62
CA VAL A 704 -38.94 -53.66 27.09
C VAL A 704 -39.62 -53.66 25.71
N ASP A 705 -40.57 -52.74 25.47
CA ASP A 705 -41.18 -52.53 24.14
C ASP A 705 -40.19 -52.05 23.06
N GLY A 706 -38.99 -51.59 23.46
CA GLY A 706 -37.92 -51.15 22.57
C GLY A 706 -37.22 -52.26 21.76
N VAL A 707 -37.57 -53.53 21.95
CA VAL A 707 -37.02 -54.65 21.16
C VAL A 707 -37.88 -54.89 19.90
N TYR A 708 -37.94 -53.86 19.02
CA TYR A 708 -38.47 -53.80 17.63
C TYR A 708 -39.99 -54.05 17.40
N PRO A 709 -40.72 -53.25 16.56
CA PRO A 709 -40.24 -52.51 15.39
C PRO A 709 -40.60 -51.00 15.34
N ARG A 710 -39.68 -50.22 14.73
CA ARG A 710 -39.87 -48.91 14.04
C ARG A 710 -40.88 -47.91 14.65
N GLY A 711 -40.34 -46.87 15.28
CA GLY A 711 -40.91 -45.52 15.15
C GLY A 711 -41.37 -44.82 16.43
N LYS A 712 -41.14 -45.39 17.60
CA LYS A 712 -41.23 -44.66 18.88
C LYS A 712 -39.92 -44.83 19.62
N GLU A 713 -39.20 -43.72 19.78
CA GLU A 713 -38.04 -43.66 20.66
C GLU A 713 -38.46 -44.08 22.08
N PRO A 714 -37.61 -44.78 22.83
CA PRO A 714 -37.90 -45.08 24.23
C PRO A 714 -38.08 -43.76 24.96
N ASN A 715 -39.23 -43.59 25.62
CA ASN A 715 -39.51 -42.35 26.33
C ASN A 715 -38.79 -42.39 27.68
N PHE A 716 -37.52 -41.96 27.71
CA PHE A 716 -36.68 -41.88 28.92
C PHE A 716 -37.09 -40.74 29.87
N SER A 717 -38.27 -40.14 29.66
CA SER A 717 -38.78 -39.02 30.43
C SER A 717 -39.76 -39.47 31.51
N ILE A 718 -39.40 -39.25 32.77
CA ILE A 718 -40.31 -39.31 33.91
C ILE A 718 -41.19 -38.05 33.85
N GLY A 719 -42.27 -38.10 33.08
CA GLY A 719 -43.26 -37.03 33.06
C GLY A 719 -44.09 -37.01 34.37
N PRO A 720 -44.55 -35.85 34.87
CA PRO A 720 -45.36 -35.73 36.08
C PRO A 720 -46.83 -36.18 35.88
N THR A 721 -47.08 -37.18 35.03
CA THR A 721 -48.42 -37.54 34.54
C THR A 721 -48.85 -38.96 34.91
N ALA A 722 -48.49 -39.42 36.11
CA ALA A 722 -49.13 -40.57 36.72
C ALA A 722 -49.93 -40.09 37.94
N THR A 723 -51.25 -40.19 37.86
CA THR A 723 -52.17 -40.00 38.98
C THR A 723 -51.75 -40.89 40.16
N ASN A 724 -51.48 -40.29 41.31
CA ASN A 724 -50.98 -40.88 42.57
C ASN A 724 -51.88 -41.95 43.24
N ASP A 725 -52.84 -42.56 42.53
CA ASP A 725 -53.87 -43.45 43.11
C ASP A 725 -53.65 -44.96 42.89
N SER A 726 -52.54 -45.39 42.25
CA SER A 726 -52.27 -46.81 42.04
C SER A 726 -51.40 -47.41 43.14
N LYS A 727 -51.87 -48.50 43.76
CA LYS A 727 -51.14 -49.21 44.83
C LYS A 727 -49.82 -49.81 44.29
N PRO A 728 -48.70 -49.71 45.02
CA PRO A 728 -47.44 -50.32 44.62
C PRO A 728 -47.56 -51.85 44.60
N SER A 729 -47.00 -52.49 43.58
CA SER A 729 -47.03 -53.95 43.42
C SER A 729 -45.87 -54.60 44.18
N PRO A 730 -46.06 -55.77 44.81
CA PRO A 730 -44.98 -56.45 45.53
C PRO A 730 -43.93 -57.11 44.60
N VAL A 731 -44.17 -57.12 43.29
CA VAL A 731 -43.40 -57.86 42.27
C VAL A 731 -43.29 -57.00 41.02
N LEU A 732 -42.13 -57.02 40.38
CA LEU A 732 -41.84 -56.39 39.09
C LEU A 732 -42.25 -57.34 37.96
N PHE A 733 -42.98 -56.85 36.96
CA PHE A 733 -43.29 -57.64 35.77
C PHE A 733 -42.32 -57.26 34.64
N VAL A 734 -41.67 -58.25 34.03
CA VAL A 734 -40.78 -58.06 32.86
C VAL A 734 -41.07 -59.17 31.87
N ASN A 735 -41.44 -58.84 30.62
CA ASN A 735 -41.80 -59.84 29.58
C ASN A 735 -42.87 -60.86 30.01
N GLY A 736 -43.80 -60.46 30.88
CA GLY A 736 -44.85 -61.35 31.42
C GLY A 736 -44.38 -62.29 32.55
N GLU A 737 -43.10 -62.26 32.95
CA GLU A 737 -42.57 -63.00 34.09
C GLU A 737 -42.56 -62.14 35.37
N LYS A 738 -42.77 -62.79 36.51
CA LYS A 738 -42.79 -62.19 37.85
C LYS A 738 -41.39 -62.17 38.48
N PHE A 739 -40.87 -60.99 38.77
CA PHE A 739 -39.57 -60.78 39.41
C PHE A 739 -39.71 -60.21 40.83
N ALA A 740 -39.30 -60.98 41.83
CA ALA A 740 -39.11 -60.47 43.19
C ALA A 740 -37.76 -59.74 43.26
N VAL A 741 -37.81 -58.42 43.44
CA VAL A 741 -36.65 -57.53 43.36
C VAL A 741 -36.40 -56.76 44.65
N VAL A 742 -35.21 -56.20 44.74
CA VAL A 742 -34.74 -55.39 45.87
C VAL A 742 -34.69 -53.92 45.42
N GLY A 743 -34.90 -52.98 46.36
CA GLY A 743 -35.00 -51.55 46.06
C GLY A 743 -33.76 -50.95 45.36
N THR A 744 -32.57 -51.46 45.67
CA THR A 744 -31.32 -51.11 44.99
C THR A 744 -31.35 -51.29 43.48
N VAL A 745 -31.96 -52.38 42.97
CA VAL A 745 -32.04 -52.62 41.51
C VAL A 745 -33.00 -51.68 40.83
N LEU A 746 -34.12 -51.36 41.47
CA LEU A 746 -35.09 -50.39 40.95
C LEU A 746 -34.44 -49.01 40.77
N LEU A 747 -33.65 -48.59 41.77
CA LEU A 747 -32.89 -47.35 41.69
C LEU A 747 -31.75 -47.43 40.67
N LEU A 748 -31.09 -48.58 40.53
CA LEU A 748 -30.07 -48.78 39.50
C LEU A 748 -30.68 -48.61 38.10
N VAL A 749 -31.81 -49.27 37.80
CA VAL A 749 -32.47 -49.14 36.49
C VAL A 749 -32.82 -47.68 36.20
N ASN A 750 -33.32 -46.94 37.19
CA ASN A 750 -33.55 -45.50 37.05
C ASN A 750 -32.25 -44.72 36.75
N MET A 751 -31.15 -45.02 37.46
CA MET A 751 -29.85 -44.40 37.16
C MET A 751 -29.34 -44.74 35.76
N LEU A 752 -29.54 -45.96 35.26
CA LEU A 752 -29.16 -46.36 33.91
C LEU A 752 -29.96 -45.57 32.85
N VAL A 753 -31.24 -45.31 33.11
CA VAL A 753 -32.07 -44.42 32.29
C VAL A 753 -31.57 -42.98 32.32
N ASP A 754 -31.20 -42.45 33.50
CA ASP A 754 -30.62 -41.11 33.61
C ASP A 754 -29.35 -40.97 32.74
N TYR A 755 -28.53 -42.03 32.64
CA TYR A 755 -27.37 -42.03 31.73
C TYR A 755 -27.79 -42.00 30.25
N CYS A 756 -28.83 -42.73 29.84
CA CYS A 756 -29.35 -42.67 28.47
C CYS A 756 -29.86 -41.27 28.11
N GLN A 757 -30.62 -40.64 29.01
CA GLN A 757 -31.09 -39.26 28.83
C GLN A 757 -29.91 -38.28 28.76
N CYS A 758 -28.88 -38.45 29.59
CA CYS A 758 -27.68 -37.61 29.57
C CYS A 758 -26.92 -37.71 28.22
N VAL A 759 -26.96 -38.87 27.56
CA VAL A 759 -26.40 -39.04 26.21
C VAL A 759 -27.23 -38.30 25.15
N ASP A 760 -28.56 -38.34 25.25
CA ASP A 760 -29.47 -37.60 24.36
C ASP A 760 -29.23 -36.10 24.47
N ASP A 761 -29.04 -35.65 25.70
CA ASP A 761 -28.77 -34.27 26.07
C ASP A 761 -27.37 -33.80 25.61
N THR A 762 -26.38 -34.70 25.61
CA THR A 762 -24.96 -34.39 25.32
C THR A 762 -24.32 -35.39 24.35
N PRO A 763 -24.70 -35.39 23.06
CA PRO A 763 -24.25 -36.39 22.08
C PRO A 763 -22.74 -36.32 21.79
N MET A 764 -22.09 -35.18 22.05
CA MET A 764 -20.64 -35.03 21.86
C MET A 764 -19.78 -35.82 22.86
N LEU A 765 -20.38 -36.35 23.93
CA LEU A 765 -19.69 -37.11 25.00
C LEU A 765 -20.16 -38.57 25.12
N VAL A 766 -20.79 -39.13 24.09
CA VAL A 766 -21.34 -40.49 24.10
C VAL A 766 -20.34 -41.54 24.61
N THR A 767 -19.09 -41.48 24.15
CA THR A 767 -18.03 -42.43 24.58
C THR A 767 -17.68 -42.30 26.05
N ASP A 768 -17.59 -41.06 26.56
CA ASP A 768 -17.23 -40.80 27.94
C ASP A 768 -18.36 -41.28 28.87
N ILE A 769 -19.62 -40.94 28.53
CA ILE A 769 -20.80 -41.37 29.29
C ILE A 769 -20.95 -42.90 29.26
N MET A 770 -20.70 -43.55 28.12
CA MET A 770 -20.73 -45.01 28.01
C MET A 770 -19.69 -45.68 28.91
N ASN A 771 -18.46 -45.16 28.97
CA ASN A 771 -17.43 -45.70 29.87
C ASN A 771 -17.85 -45.54 31.34
N LYS A 772 -18.45 -44.41 31.71
CA LYS A 772 -19.01 -44.19 33.05
C LYS A 772 -20.18 -45.13 33.37
N LEU A 773 -21.03 -45.45 32.40
CA LEU A 773 -22.06 -46.48 32.53
C LEU A 773 -21.45 -47.86 32.81
N PHE A 774 -20.39 -48.22 32.10
CA PHE A 774 -19.66 -49.47 32.35
C PHE A 774 -19.07 -49.52 33.75
N GLU A 775 -18.52 -48.41 34.25
CA GLU A 775 -18.04 -48.31 35.63
C GLU A 775 -19.17 -48.52 36.64
N THR A 776 -20.35 -47.92 36.43
CA THR A 776 -21.53 -48.12 37.30
C THR A 776 -22.00 -49.57 37.30
N LEU A 777 -22.12 -50.21 36.13
CA LEU A 777 -22.52 -51.62 36.01
C LEU A 777 -21.49 -52.57 36.65
N LYS A 778 -20.18 -52.33 36.45
CA LYS A 778 -19.13 -53.13 37.08
C LYS A 778 -19.10 -52.93 38.59
N MET A 779 -19.31 -51.71 39.07
CA MET A 779 -19.37 -51.40 40.50
C MET A 779 -20.53 -52.13 41.18
N PHE A 780 -21.73 -52.10 40.59
CA PHE A 780 -22.89 -52.84 41.12
C PHE A 780 -22.60 -54.35 41.22
N ASN A 781 -22.06 -54.96 40.17
CA ASN A 781 -21.76 -56.40 40.15
C ASN A 781 -20.70 -56.78 41.21
N SER A 782 -19.58 -56.04 41.22
CA SER A 782 -18.47 -56.26 42.15
C SER A 782 -18.91 -56.07 43.60
N ARG A 783 -19.64 -55.00 43.90
CA ARG A 783 -20.12 -54.71 45.25
C ARG A 783 -21.18 -55.72 45.72
N THR A 784 -22.08 -56.14 44.83
CA THR A 784 -23.04 -57.21 45.13
C THR A 784 -22.34 -58.53 45.46
N CYS A 785 -21.30 -58.89 44.71
CA CYS A 785 -20.49 -60.08 44.99
C CYS A 785 -19.81 -59.99 46.37
N GLN A 786 -19.20 -58.85 46.70
CA GLN A 786 -18.59 -58.63 48.02
C GLN A 786 -19.60 -58.70 49.18
N LEU A 787 -20.78 -58.10 49.02
CA LEU A 787 -21.80 -58.06 50.06
C LEU A 787 -22.42 -59.44 50.30
N VAL A 788 -22.69 -60.19 49.22
CA VAL A 788 -23.44 -61.44 49.25
C VAL A 788 -22.53 -62.68 49.34
N LEU A 789 -21.56 -62.84 48.43
CA LEU A 789 -20.63 -63.98 48.44
C LEU A 789 -19.45 -63.75 49.41
N GLY A 790 -18.92 -62.53 49.46
CA GLY A 790 -17.83 -62.13 50.36
C GLY A 790 -18.26 -61.91 51.81
N ALA A 791 -19.54 -62.14 52.14
CA ALA A 791 -20.14 -61.95 53.45
C ALA A 791 -20.01 -60.52 54.04
N GLY A 792 -19.74 -59.51 53.21
CA GLY A 792 -19.62 -58.12 53.64
C GLY A 792 -20.90 -57.54 54.26
N ALA A 793 -22.07 -58.03 53.83
CA ALA A 793 -23.35 -57.60 54.40
C ALA A 793 -23.54 -57.99 55.89
N LEU A 794 -22.79 -58.97 56.40
CA LEU A 794 -22.81 -59.31 57.83
C LEU A 794 -22.19 -58.19 58.68
N GLN A 795 -21.13 -57.55 58.18
CA GLN A 795 -20.38 -56.51 58.89
C GLN A 795 -21.00 -55.12 58.71
N LEU A 796 -21.41 -54.77 57.48
CA LEU A 796 -21.90 -53.44 57.14
C LEU A 796 -23.37 -53.21 57.55
N VAL A 797 -24.24 -54.18 57.25
CA VAL A 797 -25.70 -54.05 57.45
C VAL A 797 -26.16 -54.67 58.79
N GLY A 798 -25.31 -55.47 59.43
CA GLY A 798 -25.62 -56.15 60.69
C GLY A 798 -26.54 -57.36 60.53
N LEU A 799 -26.57 -57.97 59.35
CA LEU A 799 -27.28 -59.24 59.14
C LEU A 799 -26.61 -60.36 59.95
N LYS A 800 -27.41 -61.19 60.64
CA LYS A 800 -26.87 -62.31 61.45
C LYS A 800 -26.34 -63.45 60.57
N THR A 801 -27.05 -63.76 59.48
CA THR A 801 -26.68 -64.83 58.53
C THR A 801 -27.18 -64.49 57.13
N ILE A 802 -26.42 -64.91 56.11
CA ILE A 802 -26.85 -64.85 54.71
C ILE A 802 -27.66 -66.11 54.41
N THR A 803 -28.96 -65.93 54.13
CA THR A 803 -29.89 -67.03 53.87
C THR A 803 -29.96 -67.33 52.38
N ALA A 804 -30.44 -68.52 52.01
CA ALA A 804 -30.68 -68.88 50.61
C ALA A 804 -31.68 -67.93 49.92
N LYS A 805 -32.60 -67.33 50.67
CA LYS A 805 -33.51 -66.29 50.17
C LYS A 805 -32.75 -65.03 49.73
N HIS A 806 -31.75 -64.58 50.49
CA HIS A 806 -30.91 -63.44 50.10
C HIS A 806 -30.11 -63.75 48.83
N LEU A 807 -29.57 -64.97 48.70
CA LEU A 807 -28.86 -65.42 47.49
C LEU A 807 -29.79 -65.46 46.27
N ALA A 808 -31.01 -65.97 46.43
CA ALA A 808 -32.01 -66.03 45.37
C ALA A 808 -32.46 -64.63 44.93
N LEU A 809 -32.67 -63.70 45.87
CA LEU A 809 -33.00 -62.30 45.57
C LEU A 809 -31.85 -61.59 44.84
N ALA A 810 -30.60 -61.80 45.27
CA ALA A 810 -29.43 -61.27 44.57
C ALA A 810 -29.32 -61.80 43.13
N ALA A 811 -29.58 -63.10 42.92
CA ALA A 811 -29.60 -63.70 41.58
C ALA A 811 -30.69 -63.10 40.68
N ARG A 812 -31.90 -62.87 41.22
CA ARG A 812 -33.01 -62.18 40.53
C ARG A 812 -32.68 -60.75 40.16
N CYS A 813 -32.05 -60.02 41.08
CA CYS A 813 -31.58 -58.66 40.87
C CYS A 813 -30.59 -58.57 39.69
N LEU A 814 -29.62 -59.48 39.62
CA LEU A 814 -28.67 -59.56 38.50
C LEU A 814 -29.36 -59.94 37.18
N GLU A 815 -30.38 -60.78 37.25
CA GLU A 815 -31.15 -61.20 36.07
C GLU A 815 -31.94 -60.04 35.45
N VAL A 816 -32.57 -59.20 36.27
CA VAL A 816 -33.25 -57.98 35.78
C VAL A 816 -32.27 -57.06 35.05
N VAL A 817 -31.08 -56.82 35.61
CA VAL A 817 -30.03 -56.01 34.94
C VAL A 817 -29.57 -56.67 33.64
N THR A 818 -29.45 -58.00 33.61
CA THR A 818 -29.05 -58.76 32.41
C THR A 818 -30.06 -58.60 31.27
N ILE A 819 -31.36 -58.51 31.58
CA ILE A 819 -32.42 -58.29 30.57
C ILE A 819 -32.33 -56.88 29.97
N HIS A 820 -31.97 -55.86 30.76
CA HIS A 820 -31.92 -54.48 30.30
C HIS A 820 -30.60 -54.09 29.61
N ILE A 821 -29.48 -54.78 29.86
CA ILE A 821 -28.18 -54.49 29.21
C ILE A 821 -28.27 -54.42 27.67
N PRO A 822 -28.92 -55.36 26.96
CA PRO A 822 -29.09 -55.29 25.51
C PRO A 822 -29.87 -54.06 25.01
N VAL A 823 -30.87 -53.61 25.79
CA VAL A 823 -31.66 -52.40 25.46
C VAL A 823 -30.76 -51.18 25.50
N PHE A 824 -29.95 -51.04 26.55
CA PHE A 824 -28.98 -49.96 26.65
C PHE A 824 -27.92 -50.05 25.55
N LYS A 825 -27.44 -51.25 25.21
CA LYS A 825 -26.49 -51.45 24.10
C LYS A 825 -27.03 -50.88 22.78
N ALA A 826 -28.30 -51.15 22.45
CA ALA A 826 -28.95 -50.64 21.25
C ALA A 826 -29.06 -49.10 21.24
N HIS A 827 -29.42 -48.48 22.37
CA HIS A 827 -29.52 -47.01 22.49
C HIS A 827 -28.19 -46.30 22.22
N PHE A 828 -27.08 -46.85 22.73
CA PHE A 828 -25.74 -46.31 22.50
C PHE A 828 -25.25 -46.61 21.07
N GLU A 829 -25.63 -47.75 20.47
CA GLU A 829 -25.28 -48.12 19.10
C GLU A 829 -25.81 -47.10 18.08
N GLU A 830 -27.04 -46.61 18.24
CA GLU A 830 -27.64 -45.60 17.35
C GLU A 830 -26.93 -44.24 17.38
N ARG A 831 -26.21 -43.92 18.47
CA ARG A 831 -25.59 -42.60 18.72
C ARG A 831 -24.07 -42.61 18.60
N LEU A 832 -23.47 -43.78 18.43
CA LEU A 832 -22.03 -43.95 18.26
C LEU A 832 -21.64 -43.85 16.78
N PRO A 833 -20.53 -43.18 16.45
CA PRO A 833 -19.98 -43.27 15.11
C PRO A 833 -19.46 -44.70 14.83
N PRO A 834 -19.57 -45.20 13.58
CA PRO A 834 -19.29 -46.60 13.24
C PRO A 834 -17.84 -47.04 13.53
N LYS A 835 -16.91 -46.08 13.59
CA LYS A 835 -15.50 -46.32 13.94
C LYS A 835 -15.30 -46.82 15.37
N GLN A 836 -16.27 -46.60 16.26
CA GLN A 836 -16.14 -46.87 17.70
C GLN A 836 -16.95 -48.08 18.19
N TYR A 837 -17.57 -48.86 17.28
CA TYR A 837 -18.37 -50.04 17.63
C TYR A 837 -17.63 -51.13 18.39
N VAL A 838 -16.29 -51.14 18.35
CA VAL A 838 -15.46 -52.03 19.18
C VAL A 838 -15.79 -51.90 20.67
N LEU A 839 -16.16 -50.70 21.14
CA LEU A 839 -16.52 -50.46 22.54
C LEU A 839 -17.81 -51.19 22.97
N LEU A 840 -18.70 -51.54 22.04
CA LEU A 840 -19.93 -52.28 22.34
C LEU A 840 -19.64 -53.71 22.82
N SER A 841 -18.48 -54.27 22.51
CA SER A 841 -18.02 -55.57 23.04
C SER A 841 -17.90 -55.58 24.57
N GLN A 842 -17.71 -54.41 25.20
CA GLN A 842 -17.67 -54.31 26.65
C GLN A 842 -19.03 -54.59 27.31
N PHE A 843 -20.15 -54.25 26.64
CA PHE A 843 -21.48 -54.66 27.12
C PHE A 843 -21.61 -56.18 27.16
N ASP A 844 -21.08 -56.88 26.14
CA ASP A 844 -21.13 -58.35 26.07
C ASP A 844 -20.26 -58.98 27.16
N GLN A 845 -19.09 -58.40 27.45
CA GLN A 845 -18.25 -58.82 28.56
C GLN A 845 -18.94 -58.62 29.91
N ILE A 846 -19.56 -57.47 30.14
CA ILE A 846 -20.34 -57.20 31.38
C ILE A 846 -21.49 -58.20 31.49
N LEU A 847 -22.23 -58.46 30.42
CA LEU A 847 -23.31 -59.44 30.40
C LEU A 847 -22.81 -60.85 30.78
N LYS A 848 -21.64 -61.24 30.30
CA LYS A 848 -20.99 -62.50 30.67
C LYS A 848 -20.62 -62.53 32.16
N ASP A 849 -20.05 -61.44 32.69
CA ASP A 849 -19.64 -61.33 34.09
C ASP A 849 -20.85 -61.41 35.04
N TYR A 850 -21.98 -60.79 34.69
CA TYR A 850 -23.24 -60.89 35.45
C TYR A 850 -23.78 -62.32 35.44
N ASN A 851 -23.76 -63.00 34.29
CA ASN A 851 -24.20 -64.39 34.17
C ASN A 851 -23.32 -65.36 34.97
N ASN A 852 -22.00 -65.16 34.96
CA ASN A 852 -21.07 -65.97 35.76
C ASN A 852 -21.35 -65.79 37.25
N HIS A 853 -21.50 -64.55 37.72
CA HIS A 853 -21.83 -64.26 39.12
C HIS A 853 -23.19 -64.88 39.52
N ARG A 854 -24.20 -64.83 38.64
CA ARG A 854 -25.47 -65.51 38.87
C ARG A 854 -25.30 -67.03 39.05
N GLN A 855 -24.47 -67.68 38.24
CA GLN A 855 -24.17 -69.11 38.38
C GLN A 855 -23.41 -69.43 39.67
N GLU A 856 -22.50 -68.56 40.10
CA GLU A 856 -21.79 -68.70 41.38
C GLU A 856 -22.76 -68.60 42.57
N LEU A 857 -23.74 -67.68 42.53
CA LEU A 857 -24.78 -67.58 43.56
C LEU A 857 -25.61 -68.86 43.66
N PHE A 858 -26.06 -69.43 42.52
CA PHE A 858 -26.79 -70.70 42.53
C PHE A 858 -25.91 -71.86 43.04
N SER A 859 -24.65 -71.91 42.62
CA SER A 859 -23.68 -72.90 43.10
C SER A 859 -23.49 -72.79 44.61
N LYS A 860 -23.47 -71.57 45.16
CA LYS A 860 -23.36 -71.34 46.61
C LYS A 860 -24.59 -71.86 47.37
N ILE A 861 -25.80 -71.71 46.82
CA ILE A 861 -27.02 -72.30 47.41
C ILE A 861 -26.90 -73.83 47.50
N VAL A 862 -26.40 -74.47 46.44
CA VAL A 862 -26.17 -75.93 46.42
C VAL A 862 -25.09 -76.34 47.44
N ASN A 863 -23.97 -75.62 47.49
CA ASN A 863 -22.87 -75.90 48.42
C ASN A 863 -23.31 -75.77 49.89
N LEU A 864 -24.14 -74.77 50.21
CA LEU A 864 -24.73 -74.64 51.55
C LEU A 864 -25.55 -75.87 51.93
N MET A 865 -26.32 -76.42 50.99
CA MET A 865 -27.07 -77.65 51.24
C MET A 865 -26.17 -78.89 51.35
N GLU A 866 -25.10 -78.96 50.57
CA GLU A 866 -24.12 -80.05 50.66
C GLU A 866 -23.43 -80.07 52.04
N GLU A 867 -23.01 -78.91 52.56
CA GLU A 867 -22.46 -78.79 53.92
C GLU A 867 -23.49 -79.20 54.99
N LEU A 868 -24.75 -78.80 54.83
CA LEU A 868 -25.83 -79.22 55.72
C LEU A 868 -26.06 -80.74 55.67
N PHE A 869 -26.02 -81.35 54.49
CA PHE A 869 -26.15 -82.81 54.35
C PHE A 869 -24.99 -83.55 54.99
N LYS A 870 -23.73 -83.12 54.77
CA LYS A 870 -22.55 -83.69 55.44
C LYS A 870 -22.69 -83.62 56.96
N ASN A 871 -23.16 -82.50 57.49
CA ASN A 871 -23.40 -82.34 58.93
C ASN A 871 -24.51 -83.25 59.46
N ILE A 872 -25.64 -83.35 58.76
CA ILE A 872 -26.77 -84.23 59.14
C ILE A 872 -26.35 -85.70 59.08
N PHE A 873 -25.65 -86.12 58.03
CA PHE A 873 -25.24 -87.51 57.82
C PHE A 873 -24.01 -87.92 58.64
N SER A 874 -23.18 -86.96 59.10
CA SER A 874 -22.07 -87.29 60.00
C SER A 874 -22.55 -88.02 61.26
N LYS A 875 -23.70 -87.60 61.81
CA LYS A 875 -24.36 -88.13 63.01
C LYS A 875 -25.37 -89.24 62.74
N TRP A 876 -25.58 -89.61 61.47
CA TRP A 876 -26.58 -90.60 61.09
C TRP A 876 -26.07 -92.03 61.32
N GLU A 877 -26.96 -92.87 61.86
CA GLU A 877 -26.78 -94.30 62.13
C GLU A 877 -28.03 -95.05 61.63
N VAL A 878 -27.83 -96.26 61.09
CA VAL A 878 -28.91 -97.11 60.57
C VAL A 878 -29.51 -97.92 61.72
N LYS A 879 -30.39 -97.28 62.50
CA LYS A 879 -31.14 -97.91 63.60
C LYS A 879 -32.59 -97.44 63.64
N ALA A 880 -33.48 -98.32 64.11
CA ALA A 880 -34.87 -97.97 64.39
C ALA A 880 -34.94 -96.85 65.45
N PRO A 881 -35.94 -95.94 65.42
CA PRO A 881 -37.16 -95.93 64.59
C PRO A 881 -37.00 -95.26 63.21
N MET A 882 -37.73 -95.77 62.22
CA MET A 882 -37.83 -95.23 60.86
C MET A 882 -39.10 -94.38 60.71
N PRO A 883 -39.08 -93.20 60.05
CA PRO A 883 -37.91 -92.57 59.44
C PRO A 883 -36.93 -92.01 60.48
N SER A 884 -35.64 -92.07 60.18
CA SER A 884 -34.57 -91.63 61.07
C SER A 884 -34.67 -90.12 61.35
N GLN A 885 -34.14 -89.69 62.51
CA GLN A 885 -34.11 -88.27 62.87
C GLN A 885 -33.29 -87.44 61.86
N ALA A 886 -32.23 -88.02 61.30
CA ALA A 886 -31.41 -87.36 60.29
C ALA A 886 -32.18 -87.18 58.98
N MET A 887 -32.91 -88.21 58.52
CA MET A 887 -33.70 -88.14 57.28
C MET A 887 -34.85 -87.15 57.41
N ARG A 888 -35.57 -87.15 58.54
CA ARG A 888 -36.57 -86.11 58.85
C ARG A 888 -35.96 -84.71 58.90
N GLY A 889 -34.76 -84.59 59.45
CA GLY A 889 -33.99 -83.35 59.46
C GLY A 889 -33.65 -82.85 58.05
N ALA A 890 -33.16 -83.74 57.18
CA ALA A 890 -32.81 -83.40 55.80
C ALA A 890 -34.04 -82.97 54.99
N VAL A 891 -35.13 -83.74 55.04
CA VAL A 891 -36.40 -83.37 54.38
C VAL A 891 -36.89 -82.02 54.88
N LYS A 892 -36.91 -81.78 56.20
CA LYS A 892 -37.33 -80.50 56.78
C LYS A 892 -36.51 -79.31 56.27
N GLN A 893 -35.19 -79.46 56.11
CA GLN A 893 -34.35 -78.38 55.58
C GLN A 893 -34.54 -78.17 54.08
N ILE A 894 -34.72 -79.25 53.30
CA ILE A 894 -35.01 -79.16 51.86
C ILE A 894 -36.37 -78.49 51.62
N THR A 895 -37.41 -78.85 52.38
CA THR A 895 -38.74 -78.21 52.30
C THR A 895 -38.66 -76.74 52.65
N LYS A 896 -37.96 -76.37 53.74
CA LYS A 896 -37.75 -74.96 54.11
C LYS A 896 -37.01 -74.17 53.03
N LEU A 897 -35.99 -74.78 52.41
CA LEU A 897 -35.29 -74.15 51.30
C LEU A 897 -36.23 -73.94 50.10
N HIS A 898 -37.01 -74.97 49.73
CA HIS A 898 -37.96 -74.92 48.63
C HIS A 898 -39.02 -73.83 48.84
N GLU A 899 -39.61 -73.74 50.04
CA GLU A 899 -40.53 -72.66 50.41
C GLU A 899 -39.86 -71.28 50.28
N SER A 900 -38.60 -71.14 50.68
CA SER A 900 -37.90 -69.85 50.64
C SER A 900 -37.48 -69.40 49.24
N VAL A 901 -37.20 -70.35 48.35
CA VAL A 901 -36.66 -70.09 47.00
C VAL A 901 -37.76 -70.07 45.94
N SER A 902 -38.80 -70.91 46.06
CA SER A 902 -39.93 -70.96 45.11
C SER A 902 -40.78 -69.67 45.11
N LEU A 903 -40.74 -68.90 46.20
CA LEU A 903 -41.38 -67.57 46.27
C LEU A 903 -40.64 -66.50 45.46
N VAL A 904 -39.40 -66.76 45.06
CA VAL A 904 -38.48 -65.77 44.46
C VAL A 904 -38.06 -66.18 43.06
N LEU A 905 -37.82 -67.48 42.81
CA LEU A 905 -37.36 -68.01 41.53
C LEU A 905 -38.47 -68.74 40.74
N PRO A 906 -38.39 -68.81 39.40
CA PRO A 906 -39.31 -69.52 38.52
C PRO A 906 -39.07 -71.01 38.60
N GLU A 907 -40.10 -71.75 38.20
CA GLU A 907 -40.13 -73.20 38.28
C GLU A 907 -38.93 -73.86 37.57
N ALA A 908 -38.53 -73.36 36.40
CA ALA A 908 -37.39 -73.91 35.65
C ALA A 908 -36.05 -73.76 36.39
N GLN A 909 -35.81 -72.63 37.07
CA GLN A 909 -34.57 -72.40 37.82
C GLN A 909 -34.58 -73.18 39.13
N VAL A 910 -35.74 -73.25 39.79
CA VAL A 910 -35.94 -74.10 40.98
C VAL A 910 -35.65 -75.56 40.63
N GLU A 911 -36.19 -76.07 39.53
CA GLU A 911 -35.94 -77.43 39.05
C GLU A 911 -34.45 -77.74 38.88
N ALA A 912 -33.69 -76.82 38.27
CA ALA A 912 -32.25 -76.98 38.08
C ALA A 912 -31.48 -77.03 39.41
N ILE A 913 -31.75 -76.09 40.32
CA ILE A 913 -31.08 -76.04 41.64
C ILE A 913 -31.40 -77.29 42.46
N PHE A 914 -32.66 -77.73 42.47
CA PHE A 914 -33.06 -78.92 43.24
C PHE A 914 -32.57 -80.22 42.61
N ARG A 915 -32.35 -80.28 41.29
CA ARG A 915 -31.64 -81.38 40.63
C ARG A 915 -30.20 -81.52 41.15
N ASP A 916 -29.50 -80.40 41.31
CA ASP A 916 -28.13 -80.37 41.82
C ASP A 916 -28.07 -80.66 43.33
N ILE A 917 -28.98 -80.11 44.13
CA ILE A 917 -29.12 -80.43 45.56
C ILE A 917 -29.39 -81.93 45.75
N LYS A 918 -30.24 -82.52 44.91
CA LYS A 918 -30.49 -83.96 44.93
C LYS A 918 -29.24 -84.77 44.61
N ARG A 919 -28.43 -84.35 43.63
CA ARG A 919 -27.14 -84.98 43.33
C ARG A 919 -26.22 -84.93 44.56
N ALA A 920 -26.07 -83.75 45.17
CA ALA A 920 -25.27 -83.56 46.38
C ALA A 920 -25.76 -84.41 47.57
N PHE A 921 -27.08 -84.54 47.74
CA PHE A 921 -27.70 -85.42 48.74
C PHE A 921 -27.32 -86.89 48.50
N LYS A 922 -27.47 -87.38 47.26
CA LYS A 922 -27.14 -88.76 46.89
C LYS A 922 -25.66 -89.06 47.15
N GLU A 923 -24.76 -88.19 46.72
CA GLU A 923 -23.31 -88.35 46.91
C GLU A 923 -22.93 -88.38 48.40
N SER A 924 -23.49 -87.45 49.19
CA SER A 924 -23.25 -87.39 50.63
C SER A 924 -23.76 -88.65 51.36
N LEU A 925 -24.94 -89.14 50.97
CA LEU A 925 -25.51 -90.36 51.52
C LEU A 925 -24.69 -91.59 51.10
N ALA A 926 -24.28 -91.68 49.83
CA ALA A 926 -23.46 -92.77 49.30
C ALA A 926 -22.12 -92.87 50.03
N HIS A 927 -21.42 -91.75 50.27
CA HIS A 927 -20.19 -91.71 51.06
C HIS A 927 -20.39 -92.20 52.50
N LYS A 928 -21.52 -91.85 53.14
CA LYS A 928 -21.81 -92.30 54.50
C LYS A 928 -22.16 -93.79 54.54
N LEU A 929 -22.90 -94.30 53.56
CA LEU A 929 -23.22 -95.72 53.42
C LEU A 929 -21.96 -96.56 53.18
N ASP A 930 -21.03 -96.10 52.33
CA ASP A 930 -19.73 -96.76 52.16
C ASP A 930 -18.94 -96.79 53.47
N LYS A 931 -18.89 -95.67 54.22
CA LYS A 931 -18.22 -95.60 55.53
C LYS A 931 -18.86 -96.53 56.58
N LEU A 932 -20.16 -96.79 56.51
CA LEU A 932 -20.87 -97.71 57.39
C LEU A 932 -20.84 -99.16 56.90
N GLY A 933 -20.30 -99.42 55.70
CA GLY A 933 -20.17 -100.76 55.14
C GLY A 933 -21.45 -101.38 54.58
N VAL A 934 -22.57 -100.64 54.54
CA VAL A 934 -23.90 -101.17 54.18
C VAL A 934 -23.96 -101.57 52.71
N THR A 935 -24.44 -102.78 52.43
CA THR A 935 -24.56 -103.37 51.08
C THR A 935 -26.00 -103.49 50.61
N ASN A 936 -26.19 -103.56 49.28
CA ASN A 936 -27.48 -103.90 48.67
C ASN A 936 -27.69 -105.43 48.70
N ASP A 937 -27.76 -105.99 49.90
CA ASP A 937 -27.87 -107.44 50.17
C ASP A 937 -29.28 -107.87 50.60
N GLY A 938 -30.23 -106.93 50.65
CA GLY A 938 -31.58 -107.20 51.16
C GLY A 938 -31.65 -107.43 52.67
N GLY A 939 -30.57 -107.18 53.42
CA GLY A 939 -30.50 -107.36 54.87
C GLY A 939 -31.33 -106.35 55.67
N PRO A 940 -31.42 -106.51 57.01
CA PRO A 940 -32.22 -105.64 57.86
C PRO A 940 -31.75 -104.18 57.82
N GLN A 941 -30.44 -103.91 57.70
CA GLN A 941 -29.91 -102.55 57.53
C GLN A 941 -30.29 -101.96 56.16
N HIS A 942 -30.25 -102.76 55.09
CA HIS A 942 -30.71 -102.36 53.76
C HIS A 942 -32.22 -102.02 53.76
N GLY A 943 -33.05 -102.83 54.43
CA GLY A 943 -34.48 -102.58 54.59
C GLY A 943 -34.80 -101.28 55.34
N LEU A 944 -34.02 -100.98 56.40
CA LEU A 944 -34.12 -99.70 57.11
C LEU A 944 -33.74 -98.52 56.20
N VAL A 945 -32.60 -98.57 55.50
CA VAL A 945 -32.22 -97.50 54.56
C VAL A 945 -33.27 -97.31 53.45
N THR A 946 -33.83 -98.39 52.94
CA THR A 946 -34.89 -98.35 51.92
C THR A 946 -36.17 -97.67 52.45
N SER A 947 -36.53 -97.90 53.71
CA SER A 947 -37.66 -97.22 54.36
C SER A 947 -37.41 -95.71 54.51
N ASP A 948 -36.20 -95.29 54.86
CA ASP A 948 -35.82 -93.87 54.92
C ASP A 948 -35.85 -93.21 53.53
N LEU A 949 -35.38 -93.92 52.50
CA LEU A 949 -35.39 -93.44 51.12
C LEU A 949 -36.81 -93.37 50.53
N ALA A 950 -37.70 -94.30 50.91
CA ALA A 950 -39.11 -94.26 50.55
C ALA A 950 -39.78 -93.01 51.15
N PHE A 951 -39.54 -92.73 52.44
CA PHE A 951 -40.03 -91.52 53.11
C PHE A 951 -39.50 -90.24 52.44
N PHE A 952 -38.22 -90.20 52.09
CA PHE A 952 -37.61 -89.08 51.36
C PHE A 952 -38.27 -88.87 49.98
N LYS A 953 -38.45 -89.96 49.21
CA LYS A 953 -39.08 -89.92 47.88
C LYS A 953 -40.52 -89.42 47.95
N GLU A 954 -41.30 -89.90 48.92
CA GLU A 954 -42.68 -89.49 49.11
C GLU A 954 -42.80 -88.02 49.53
N SER A 955 -41.92 -87.55 50.41
CA SER A 955 -41.90 -86.16 50.87
C SER A 955 -41.54 -85.17 49.76
N LEU A 956 -40.64 -85.55 48.84
CA LEU A 956 -40.23 -84.69 47.73
C LEU A 956 -41.22 -84.68 46.55
N LYS A 957 -42.02 -85.74 46.38
CA LYS A 957 -43.09 -85.77 45.34
C LYS A 957 -44.12 -84.66 45.53
N ASN A 958 -44.31 -84.20 46.76
CA ASN A 958 -45.29 -83.17 47.11
C ASN A 958 -44.77 -81.73 46.87
N LEU A 959 -43.51 -81.55 46.43
CA LEU A 959 -42.95 -80.24 46.13
C LEU A 959 -43.08 -79.94 44.63
N ASN A 960 -43.67 -78.79 44.29
CA ASN A 960 -43.82 -78.33 42.91
C ASN A 960 -42.45 -78.12 42.24
N GLY A 961 -42.31 -78.50 40.95
CA GLY A 961 -41.04 -78.42 40.21
C GLY A 961 -40.06 -79.56 40.52
N MET A 962 -40.56 -80.78 40.78
CA MET A 962 -39.73 -81.99 41.02
C MET A 962 -40.16 -83.21 40.19
N GLY A 963 -40.81 -83.02 39.03
CA GLY A 963 -41.37 -84.11 38.21
C GLY A 963 -40.37 -85.21 37.84
N ASP A 964 -39.10 -84.85 37.63
CA ASP A 964 -38.01 -85.76 37.24
C ASP A 964 -37.35 -86.51 38.43
N VAL A 965 -37.79 -86.24 39.67
CA VAL A 965 -37.10 -86.73 40.88
C VAL A 965 -37.34 -88.24 41.12
N ASN A 966 -38.33 -88.85 40.45
CA ASN A 966 -38.69 -90.25 40.68
C ASN A 966 -37.71 -91.29 40.09
N ARG A 967 -36.90 -90.95 39.07
CA ARG A 967 -36.03 -91.92 38.35
C ARG A 967 -34.63 -92.13 38.95
N SER A 968 -34.12 -91.23 39.80
CA SER A 968 -32.66 -91.17 40.07
C SER A 968 -32.19 -91.73 41.43
N LEU A 969 -33.04 -92.38 42.24
CA LEU A 969 -32.60 -93.00 43.50
C LEU A 969 -32.11 -94.45 43.33
N GLU A 970 -32.42 -95.09 42.19
CA GLU A 970 -31.94 -96.44 41.86
C GLU A 970 -30.42 -96.47 41.60
N ASP A 971 -29.84 -95.36 41.11
CA ASP A 971 -28.41 -95.19 40.90
C ASP A 971 -27.59 -94.97 42.18
N LEU A 972 -28.23 -94.79 43.35
CA LEU A 972 -27.54 -94.58 44.63
C LEU A 972 -26.63 -95.78 44.97
N TRP A 973 -27.14 -97.00 44.80
CA TRP A 973 -26.36 -98.20 45.07
C TRP A 973 -25.25 -98.42 44.02
N ARG A 974 -25.46 -97.94 42.77
CA ARG A 974 -24.38 -97.92 41.76
C ARG A 974 -23.24 -96.99 42.20
N THR A 975 -23.56 -95.79 42.66
CA THR A 975 -22.56 -94.83 43.16
C THR A 975 -21.83 -95.32 44.41
N VAL A 976 -22.53 -96.00 45.33
CA VAL A 976 -21.88 -96.67 46.49
C VAL A 976 -20.92 -97.76 46.03
N ASN A 977 -21.30 -98.57 45.05
CA ASN A 977 -20.46 -99.63 44.50
C ASN A 977 -19.24 -99.09 43.74
N GLU A 978 -19.40 -97.99 42.99
CA GLU A 978 -18.31 -97.29 42.29
C GLU A 978 -17.31 -96.67 43.27
N LEU A 979 -17.78 -96.00 44.34
CA LEU A 979 -16.93 -95.47 45.40
C LEU A 979 -16.14 -96.59 46.10
N ARG A 980 -16.77 -97.73 46.35
CA ARG A 980 -16.09 -98.90 46.93
C ARG A 980 -15.07 -99.50 45.96
N ALA A 981 -15.38 -99.57 44.66
CA ALA A 981 -14.45 -100.04 43.62
C ALA A 981 -13.22 -99.12 43.49
N SER A 982 -13.41 -97.80 43.60
CA SER A 982 -12.28 -96.84 43.63
C SER A 982 -11.38 -96.96 44.87
N ARG A 983 -11.93 -97.42 46.01
CA ARG A 983 -11.17 -97.74 47.24
C ARG A 983 -10.46 -99.09 47.19
N ALA A 984 -11.05 -100.07 46.50
CA ALA A 984 -10.52 -101.42 46.35
C ALA A 984 -9.39 -101.52 45.32
N SER A 985 -9.14 -100.48 44.51
CA SER A 985 -8.04 -100.42 43.57
C SER A 985 -6.80 -99.81 44.23
N PRO A 986 -5.73 -100.58 44.51
CA PRO A 986 -4.47 -100.02 45.02
C PRO A 986 -3.84 -99.14 43.94
N ALA A 987 -3.29 -98.00 44.35
CA ALA A 987 -2.55 -97.09 43.50
C ALA A 987 -1.38 -97.79 42.77
N THR A 988 -1.56 -98.14 41.49
CA THR A 988 -0.44 -98.19 40.56
C THR A 988 -0.16 -96.78 40.09
N GLY A 989 0.83 -96.15 40.70
CA GLY A 989 1.32 -94.84 40.29
C GLY A 989 1.77 -94.88 38.83
N ARG A 990 1.12 -94.09 37.99
CA ARG A 990 1.73 -93.50 36.80
C ARG A 990 1.77 -92.00 37.01
N LYS A 991 2.95 -91.50 37.39
CA LYS A 991 3.35 -90.12 37.14
C LYS A 991 3.23 -89.89 35.63
N ILE A 992 2.20 -89.19 35.20
CA ILE A 992 2.21 -88.50 33.92
C ILE A 992 2.83 -87.14 34.21
N VAL A 993 4.10 -87.01 33.82
CA VAL A 993 4.74 -85.72 33.60
C VAL A 993 4.00 -85.08 32.43
N SER A 994 3.20 -84.06 32.71
CA SER A 994 2.81 -83.08 31.70
C SER A 994 3.60 -81.82 32.00
N GLN A 995 4.60 -81.57 31.15
CA GLN A 995 5.25 -80.28 31.02
C GLN A 995 4.18 -79.20 30.78
N ARG A 996 4.33 -78.08 31.50
CA ARG A 996 4.00 -76.75 30.99
C ARG A 996 5.26 -75.92 31.09
#